data_AF-A0A9W8UDG5-F1
#
_entry.id   AF-A0A9W8UDG5-F1
#
_cell.length_a   1.000
_cell.length_b   1.000
_cell.length_c   1.000
_cell.angle_alpha   90.00
_cell.angle_beta   90.00
_cell.angle_gamma   90.00
#
_symmetry.space_group_name_H-M   'P 1'
#
loop_
_entity.id
_entity.type
_entity.pdbx_description
1 polymer ?
#
loop_
_entity_poly.entity_id
_entity_poly.type
_entity_poly.pdbx_seq_one_letter_code
_entity_poly.pdbx_strand_id
1 'polypeptide(L)'
;MFSDRSPELLERQSENASDADSDLEELEDDIAKLDQTVRDFIAVQRDEVVPSASSRPGLRGKGTRGPRKAAKPRGDITARLSKVNQAFLSGDYSLARDLVFEVIRINAETHQAWTTLASIFREQGDMSKSLSAMVYAAHLRPKDVNGWLRCARFALENAGEDEAGSLNTARLCYSAALRVDATNQDARLGKGLVCHKQGHLAAAISDYKVVLKHRPYDLEIVRKLAEACVDNKQADAAVPSAIAAYKRFFEHEKKKPGLEQAEAPWIDIGIYVELFASTGRYQEAIREAKALARWVLGRESESYWCAWFSDDREWDVDDERRASVPEFKSGLWSPELYGTSFPLDLRARLAIYRFRLGNEEEAMKHLCWFDPQSHLTRVFANEFPFLTFDLAEELAHRGHTPLAISYYHILRDLPGDPDATILLQLGRCHSAVGENATAEEYFLAAIDADEDNIDARIELANMYEKAREEEEALILAAEAMALREIRDQDHDNEDSHDHITGTEQPCRRTQRQAQAVPRRTDAFGKRLITRRYRPKRLAGAEKRRQEEQARAVKLAEQYEIVQDLRRKIKEGCHDLIPEWMASSKELVDDFRSIKKFYSWDKYLHFLGPKNHSQQQEAEKPQNELSQMYERLARTLAPQPSNGNGEEGSTDLDGHQGISFNNWLDLFLDYAIGLAITHRREEAYQVCEAARDSTAFRGPEHGFMIHVAWSGKLHVESDIQHADGYSLCYLYER
;
A
#
# COMPACT_ATOMS: atom_id res chain seq x y z
N MET A 1 38.31 52.24 -31.43
CA MET A 1 38.20 53.71 -31.49
C MET A 1 36.94 54.09 -30.72
N PHE A 2 37.12 54.55 -29.47
CA PHE A 2 36.92 55.96 -29.07
C PHE A 2 35.45 56.38 -29.24
N SER A 3 34.67 56.39 -28.16
CA SER A 3 34.49 57.51 -27.21
C SER A 3 33.32 58.39 -27.65
N ASP A 4 32.23 58.42 -26.88
CA ASP A 4 31.93 59.63 -26.10
C ASP A 4 30.90 59.39 -24.99
N ARG A 5 31.06 60.20 -23.93
CA ARG A 5 30.34 60.16 -22.64
C ARG A 5 29.01 60.90 -22.72
N SER A 6 28.04 60.48 -21.89
CA SER A 6 26.91 61.32 -21.45
C SER A 6 26.82 61.31 -19.91
N PRO A 7 26.81 62.47 -19.22
CA PRO A 7 26.76 62.56 -17.77
C PRO A 7 25.32 62.86 -17.26
N GLU A 8 24.39 61.93 -17.39
CA GLU A 8 22.98 62.14 -16.96
C GLU A 8 22.48 61.15 -15.89
N LEU A 9 23.33 60.25 -15.39
CA LEU A 9 22.93 59.20 -14.42
C LEU A 9 23.25 59.49 -12.95
N LEU A 10 23.91 60.62 -12.63
CA LEU A 10 24.32 60.94 -11.25
C LEU A 10 23.45 61.99 -10.56
N GLU A 11 22.62 62.77 -11.26
CA GLU A 11 21.71 63.75 -10.61
C GLU A 11 20.40 63.12 -10.12
N ARG A 12 19.85 62.12 -10.84
CA ARG A 12 18.58 61.46 -10.46
C ARG A 12 18.63 60.58 -9.21
N GLN A 13 19.82 60.20 -8.72
CA GLN A 13 19.96 59.45 -7.47
C GLN A 13 20.06 60.34 -6.23
N SER A 14 20.32 61.64 -6.42
CA SER A 14 20.41 62.60 -5.30
C SER A 14 19.07 63.21 -4.90
N GLU A 15 18.12 63.33 -5.84
CA GLU A 15 16.79 63.90 -5.54
C GLU A 15 15.87 62.89 -4.82
N ASN A 16 15.91 61.60 -5.17
CA ASN A 16 15.07 60.57 -4.51
C ASN A 16 15.55 60.17 -3.10
N ALA A 17 16.81 60.41 -2.76
CA ALA A 17 17.31 60.19 -1.40
C ALA A 17 16.90 61.34 -0.45
N SER A 18 16.76 62.56 -1.00
CA SER A 18 16.34 63.75 -0.25
C SER A 18 14.86 63.71 0.14
N ASP A 19 13.98 63.18 -0.72
CA ASP A 19 12.54 63.07 -0.42
C ASP A 19 12.23 61.98 0.63
N ALA A 20 12.99 60.87 0.62
CA ALA A 20 12.78 59.78 1.57
C ALA A 20 13.25 60.11 3.00
N ASP A 21 14.30 60.92 3.15
CA ASP A 21 14.76 61.42 4.45
C ASP A 21 13.85 62.57 4.96
N SER A 22 13.30 63.39 4.06
CA SER A 22 12.31 64.43 4.39
C SER A 22 11.00 63.84 4.94
N ASP A 23 10.51 62.75 4.36
CA ASP A 23 9.30 62.05 4.83
C ASP A 23 9.53 61.36 6.19
N LEU A 24 10.76 60.97 6.49
CA LEU A 24 11.15 60.38 7.78
C LEU A 24 11.20 61.44 8.89
N GLU A 25 11.82 62.59 8.63
CA GLU A 25 11.85 63.72 9.57
C GLU A 25 10.43 64.26 9.84
N GLU A 26 9.56 64.35 8.82
CA GLU A 26 8.17 64.78 9.01
C GLU A 26 7.38 63.80 9.90
N LEU A 27 7.64 62.49 9.76
CA LEU A 27 7.05 61.45 10.62
C LEU A 27 7.59 61.50 12.05
N GLU A 28 8.88 61.75 12.25
CA GLU A 28 9.49 61.90 13.58
C GLU A 28 8.95 63.14 14.31
N ASP A 29 8.77 64.25 13.58
CA ASP A 29 8.17 65.48 14.10
C ASP A 29 6.70 65.30 14.47
N ASP A 30 5.94 64.56 13.67
CA ASP A 30 4.54 64.26 13.97
C ASP A 30 4.37 63.28 15.14
N ILE A 31 5.31 62.34 15.31
CA ILE A 31 5.40 61.48 16.51
C ILE A 31 5.70 62.34 17.75
N ALA A 32 6.63 63.30 17.65
CA ALA A 32 6.96 64.20 18.76
C ALA A 32 5.78 65.11 19.14
N LYS A 33 5.04 65.65 18.16
CA LYS A 33 3.80 66.42 18.38
C LYS A 33 2.73 65.56 19.04
N LEU A 34 2.54 64.31 18.59
CA LEU A 34 1.56 63.40 19.16
C LEU A 34 1.91 63.04 20.62
N ASP A 35 3.17 62.75 20.91
CA ASP A 35 3.64 62.50 22.28
C ASP A 35 3.45 63.71 23.19
N GLN A 36 3.63 64.93 22.66
CA GLN A 36 3.35 66.16 23.39
C GLN A 36 1.85 66.30 23.68
N THR A 37 0.98 66.07 22.70
CA THR A 37 -0.48 66.10 22.91
C THR A 37 -0.98 65.04 23.91
N VAL A 38 -0.35 63.86 23.93
CA VAL A 38 -0.67 62.80 24.89
C VAL A 38 -0.19 63.16 26.30
N ARG A 39 0.98 63.78 26.43
CA ARG A 39 1.46 64.30 27.73
C ARG A 39 0.59 65.44 28.23
N ASP A 40 0.15 66.35 27.35
CA ASP A 40 -0.75 67.44 27.69
C ASP A 40 -2.13 66.91 28.08
N PHE A 41 -2.64 65.88 27.40
CA PHE A 41 -3.89 65.20 27.76
C PHE A 41 -3.81 64.49 29.12
N ILE A 42 -2.68 63.85 29.43
CA ILE A 42 -2.44 63.21 30.74
C ILE A 42 -2.23 64.27 31.84
N ALA A 43 -1.64 65.42 31.53
CA ALA A 43 -1.51 66.56 32.45
C ALA A 43 -2.88 67.19 32.77
N VAL A 44 -3.74 67.36 31.76
CA VAL A 44 -5.13 67.83 31.92
C VAL A 44 -6.00 66.82 32.70
N GLN A 45 -5.71 65.52 32.62
CA GLN A 45 -6.36 64.52 33.49
C GLN A 45 -5.83 64.49 34.93
N ARG A 46 -4.64 65.04 35.20
CA ARG A 46 -4.06 65.09 36.55
C ARG A 46 -4.41 66.36 37.31
N ASP A 47 -4.66 67.47 36.61
CA ASP A 47 -5.18 68.70 37.18
C ASP A 47 -6.62 68.94 36.73
N GLU A 48 -7.60 68.31 37.40
CA GLU A 48 -8.88 68.99 37.64
C GLU A 48 -9.66 68.41 38.83
N VAL A 49 -9.97 69.34 39.73
CA VAL A 49 -10.96 69.28 40.79
C VAL A 49 -12.35 69.10 40.17
N VAL A 50 -13.16 68.23 40.78
CA VAL A 50 -14.56 67.93 40.43
C VAL A 50 -15.42 69.21 40.29
N PRO A 51 -16.26 69.31 39.23
CA PRO A 51 -17.69 69.43 39.49
C PRO A 51 -18.64 68.61 38.59
N SER A 52 -19.86 68.53 39.13
CA SER A 52 -21.11 67.82 38.81
C SER A 52 -21.63 67.69 37.37
N ALA A 53 -22.09 66.47 37.08
CA ALA A 53 -23.41 66.07 36.54
C ALA A 53 -24.21 67.01 35.59
N SER A 54 -24.26 66.63 34.32
CA SER A 54 -25.40 66.62 33.36
C SER A 54 -24.78 66.34 31.98
N SER A 55 -25.30 65.63 30.99
CA SER A 55 -26.65 65.26 30.55
C SER A 55 -26.48 64.14 29.49
N ARG A 56 -27.33 63.10 29.50
CA ARG A 56 -27.37 62.06 28.45
C ARG A 56 -27.97 62.61 27.14
N PRO A 57 -27.45 62.23 25.96
CA PRO A 57 -28.25 62.20 24.74
C PRO A 57 -28.48 60.77 24.23
N GLY A 58 -29.77 60.42 24.15
CA GLY A 58 -30.43 59.65 23.09
C GLY A 58 -29.78 58.39 22.50
N LEU A 59 -30.36 57.23 22.82
CA LEU A 59 -30.24 56.01 22.02
C LEU A 59 -30.76 56.26 20.58
N ARG A 60 -29.85 56.23 19.59
CA ARG A 60 -30.19 56.01 18.17
C ARG A 60 -29.88 54.58 17.76
N GLY A 61 -30.80 54.01 17.00
CA GLY A 61 -30.96 52.57 16.72
C GLY A 61 -29.71 51.82 16.26
N LYS A 62 -29.59 50.60 16.76
CA LYS A 62 -28.65 49.58 16.27
C LYS A 62 -29.07 49.13 14.87
N GLY A 63 -28.52 49.77 13.85
CA GLY A 63 -28.31 49.11 12.58
C GLY A 63 -27.30 47.97 12.75
N THR A 64 -27.50 46.86 12.04
CA THR A 64 -26.58 45.72 11.96
C THR A 64 -25.23 46.19 11.44
N ARG A 65 -24.34 46.61 12.34
CA ARG A 65 -22.95 46.96 12.04
C ARG A 65 -22.27 45.71 11.49
N GLY A 66 -21.96 45.73 10.20
CA GLY A 66 -21.02 44.77 9.60
C GLY A 66 -19.70 44.76 10.39
N PRO A 67 -18.95 43.65 10.36
CA PRO A 67 -17.73 43.51 11.15
C PRO A 67 -16.76 44.65 10.85
N ARG A 68 -16.22 45.26 11.92
CA ARG A 68 -15.26 46.36 11.84
C ARG A 68 -14.07 45.91 10.98
N LYS A 69 -13.63 46.75 10.03
CA LYS A 69 -12.36 46.57 9.32
C LYS A 69 -11.26 46.42 10.38
N ALA A 70 -10.35 45.47 10.19
CA ALA A 70 -9.23 45.23 11.10
C ALA A 70 -8.56 46.56 11.45
N ALA A 71 -8.37 46.84 12.74
CA ALA A 71 -7.69 48.06 13.16
C ALA A 71 -6.29 48.09 12.53
N LYS A 72 -5.88 49.25 12.01
CA LYS A 72 -4.51 49.42 11.53
C LYS A 72 -3.57 49.13 12.70
N PRO A 73 -2.52 48.31 12.51
CA PRO A 73 -1.55 48.03 13.57
C PRO A 73 -0.96 49.36 14.09
N ARG A 74 -0.63 49.41 15.38
CA ARG A 74 0.02 50.58 15.99
C ARG A 74 1.34 50.91 15.26
N GLY A 75 1.73 52.18 15.26
CA GLY A 75 2.92 52.69 14.55
C GLY A 75 4.23 51.99 14.94
N ASP A 76 4.32 51.55 16.19
CA ASP A 76 5.43 50.75 16.74
C ASP A 76 5.54 49.37 16.08
N ILE A 77 4.41 48.68 15.87
CA ILE A 77 4.33 47.37 15.20
C ILE A 77 4.68 47.52 13.72
N THR A 78 4.21 48.57 13.05
CA THR A 78 4.55 48.82 11.64
C THR A 78 6.03 49.12 11.44
N ALA A 79 6.65 49.90 12.33
CA ALA A 79 8.08 50.16 12.29
C ALA A 79 8.91 48.87 12.48
N ARG A 80 8.49 48.00 13.40
CA ARG A 80 9.15 46.68 13.61
C ARG A 80 8.96 45.74 12.43
N LEU A 81 7.77 45.72 11.80
CA LEU A 81 7.54 44.94 10.58
C LEU A 81 8.38 45.44 9.39
N SER A 82 8.67 46.74 9.29
CA SER A 82 9.59 47.28 8.29
C SER A 82 11.01 46.73 8.49
N LYS A 83 11.52 46.76 9.73
CA LYS A 83 12.82 46.17 10.09
C LYS A 83 12.90 44.66 9.80
N VAL A 84 11.82 43.93 10.07
CA VAL A 84 11.68 42.51 9.68
C VAL A 84 11.85 42.34 8.18
N ASN A 85 11.12 43.13 7.37
CA ASN A 85 11.17 42.99 5.92
C ASN A 85 12.56 43.36 5.37
N GLN A 86 13.23 44.36 5.96
CA GLN A 86 14.60 44.71 5.60
C GLN A 86 15.57 43.56 5.88
N ALA A 87 15.50 42.94 7.06
CA ALA A 87 16.33 41.78 7.42
C ALA A 87 16.00 40.54 6.56
N PHE A 88 14.74 40.37 6.17
CA PHE A 88 14.34 39.31 5.24
C PHE A 88 14.93 39.52 3.84
N LEU A 89 14.88 40.76 3.33
CA LEU A 89 15.44 41.11 2.03
C LEU A 89 16.98 41.08 2.00
N SER A 90 17.65 41.30 3.15
CA SER A 90 19.11 41.14 3.26
C SER A 90 19.56 39.68 3.30
N GLY A 91 18.63 38.73 3.41
CA GLY A 91 18.92 37.29 3.54
C GLY A 91 19.27 36.84 4.96
N ASP A 92 19.23 37.74 5.96
CA ASP A 92 19.49 37.42 7.36
C ASP A 92 18.25 36.82 8.04
N TYR A 93 17.91 35.59 7.65
CA TYR A 93 16.69 34.91 8.11
C TYR A 93 16.66 34.64 9.62
N SER A 94 17.82 34.52 10.28
CA SER A 94 17.91 34.38 11.74
C SER A 94 17.45 35.64 12.47
N LEU A 95 17.99 36.80 12.07
CA LEU A 95 17.62 38.10 12.62
C LEU A 95 16.15 38.44 12.28
N ALA A 96 15.72 38.18 11.05
CA ALA A 96 14.33 38.39 10.64
C ALA A 96 13.35 37.56 11.50
N ARG A 97 13.69 36.30 11.80
CA ARG A 97 12.89 35.42 12.65
C ARG A 97 12.75 35.98 14.07
N ASP A 98 13.85 36.42 14.67
CA ASP A 98 13.85 36.93 16.05
C ASP A 98 13.02 38.22 16.15
N LEU A 99 13.18 39.14 15.19
CA LEU A 99 12.39 40.36 15.08
C LEU A 99 10.88 40.07 14.87
N VAL A 100 10.54 39.04 14.08
CA VAL A 100 9.13 38.62 13.91
C VAL A 100 8.55 38.05 15.20
N PHE A 101 9.31 37.26 15.96
CA PHE A 101 8.85 36.76 17.25
C PHE A 101 8.62 37.88 18.26
N GLU A 102 9.42 38.94 18.26
CA GLU A 102 9.14 40.13 19.06
C GLU A 102 7.81 40.79 18.66
N VAL A 103 7.54 40.90 17.36
CA VAL A 103 6.25 41.44 16.85
C VAL A 103 5.07 40.58 17.32
N ILE A 104 5.18 39.25 17.21
CA ILE A 104 4.13 38.31 17.64
C ILE A 104 3.96 38.36 19.17
N ARG A 105 5.05 38.51 19.93
CA ARG A 105 5.01 38.65 21.40
C ARG A 105 4.27 39.91 21.84
N ILE A 106 4.42 41.02 21.11
CA ILE A 106 3.71 42.28 21.38
C ILE A 106 2.25 42.18 20.96
N ASN A 107 1.98 41.64 19.76
CA ASN A 107 0.62 41.45 19.26
C ASN A 107 0.52 40.20 18.36
N ALA A 108 -0.01 39.12 18.95
CA ALA A 108 -0.21 37.85 18.27
C ALA A 108 -1.30 37.88 17.19
N GLU A 109 -2.16 38.90 17.14
CA GLU A 109 -3.22 39.04 16.12
C GLU A 109 -2.72 39.70 14.82
N THR A 110 -1.42 39.98 14.72
CA THR A 110 -0.82 40.64 13.56
C THR A 110 -0.66 39.67 12.39
N HIS A 111 -1.64 39.60 11.48
CA HIS A 111 -1.61 38.70 10.32
C HIS A 111 -0.32 38.78 9.48
N GLN A 112 0.19 40.00 9.23
CA GLN A 112 1.40 40.20 8.43
C GLN A 112 2.64 39.56 9.08
N ALA A 113 2.71 39.54 10.42
CA ALA A 113 3.82 38.91 11.13
C ALA A 113 3.83 37.39 10.89
N TRP A 114 2.67 36.74 10.94
CA TRP A 114 2.55 35.30 10.67
C TRP A 114 2.81 34.93 9.20
N THR A 115 2.38 35.76 8.24
CA THR A 115 2.70 35.53 6.83
C THR A 115 4.19 35.67 6.55
N THR A 116 4.86 36.65 7.17
CA THR A 116 6.31 36.81 7.04
C THR A 116 7.06 35.69 7.76
N LEU A 117 6.57 35.23 8.92
CA LEU A 117 7.11 34.07 9.63
C LEU A 117 7.06 32.80 8.77
N ALA A 118 5.93 32.57 8.09
CA ALA A 118 5.79 31.44 7.17
C ALA A 118 6.81 31.50 6.03
N SER A 119 7.01 32.67 5.42
CA SER A 119 8.03 32.88 4.38
C SER A 119 9.44 32.64 4.90
N ILE A 120 9.78 33.15 6.10
CA ILE A 120 11.10 32.93 6.73
C ILE A 120 11.36 31.44 6.94
N PHE A 121 10.39 30.69 7.50
CA PHE A 121 10.56 29.25 7.68
C PHE A 121 10.71 28.49 6.36
N ARG A 122 10.03 28.94 5.30
CA ARG A 122 10.16 28.34 3.98
C ARG A 122 11.56 28.53 3.40
N GLU A 123 12.12 29.73 3.48
CA GLU A 123 13.49 29.99 3.02
C GLU A 123 14.55 29.28 3.90
N GLN A 124 14.22 28.97 5.16
CA GLN A 124 15.07 28.16 6.06
C GLN A 124 14.96 26.64 5.83
N GLY A 125 14.02 26.17 5.01
CA GLY A 125 13.76 24.74 4.77
C GLY A 125 12.84 24.05 5.79
N ASP A 126 12.36 24.76 6.81
CA ASP A 126 11.47 24.24 7.86
C ASP A 126 9.99 24.23 7.40
N MET A 127 9.63 23.32 6.50
CA MET A 127 8.30 23.30 5.86
C MET A 127 7.13 23.07 6.84
N SER A 128 7.30 22.24 7.86
CA SER A 128 6.25 21.95 8.87
C SER A 128 5.89 23.18 9.72
N LYS A 129 6.90 23.96 10.12
CA LYS A 129 6.72 25.22 10.86
C LYS A 129 6.15 26.30 9.95
N SER A 130 6.56 26.34 8.69
CA SER A 130 5.98 27.24 7.69
C SER A 130 4.48 26.99 7.53
N LEU A 131 4.08 25.73 7.35
CA LEU A 131 2.66 25.34 7.25
C LEU A 131 1.88 25.75 8.49
N SER A 132 2.44 25.49 9.69
CA SER A 132 1.81 25.90 10.96
C SER A 132 1.58 27.41 11.01
N ALA A 133 2.59 28.21 10.67
CA ALA A 133 2.48 29.67 10.62
C ALA A 133 1.45 30.15 9.58
N MET A 134 1.33 29.47 8.43
CA MET A 134 0.29 29.76 7.43
C MET A 134 -1.12 29.46 7.96
N VAL A 135 -1.32 28.34 8.66
CA VAL A 135 -2.59 27.98 9.29
C VAL A 135 -3.00 29.05 10.30
N TYR A 136 -2.08 29.49 11.17
CA TYR A 136 -2.33 30.61 12.09
C TYR A 136 -2.69 31.91 11.36
N ALA A 137 -1.96 32.26 10.30
CA ALA A 137 -2.25 33.44 9.50
C ALA A 137 -3.68 33.39 8.89
N ALA A 138 -4.11 32.22 8.43
CA ALA A 138 -5.46 31.99 7.89
C ALA A 138 -6.55 32.10 8.97
N HIS A 139 -6.30 31.59 10.18
CA HIS A 139 -7.22 31.74 11.33
C HIS A 139 -7.44 33.21 11.74
N LEU A 140 -6.44 34.08 11.59
CA LEU A 140 -6.58 35.52 11.87
C LEU A 140 -7.46 36.25 10.86
N ARG A 141 -7.59 35.72 9.63
CA ARG A 141 -8.47 36.23 8.59
C ARG A 141 -9.41 35.13 8.11
N PRO A 142 -10.35 34.68 8.96
CA PRO A 142 -11.16 33.51 8.67
C PRO A 142 -12.07 33.71 7.46
N LYS A 143 -12.38 34.94 7.06
CA LYS A 143 -13.18 35.28 5.87
C LYS A 143 -12.40 35.27 4.55
N ASP A 144 -11.07 35.16 4.59
CA ASP A 144 -10.25 35.11 3.39
C ASP A 144 -10.18 33.68 2.85
N VAL A 145 -11.04 33.37 1.88
CA VAL A 145 -11.08 32.07 1.21
C VAL A 145 -9.74 31.74 0.55
N ASN A 146 -9.08 32.73 -0.05
CA ASN A 146 -7.81 32.52 -0.75
C ASN A 146 -6.67 32.18 0.21
N GLY A 147 -6.67 32.76 1.42
CA GLY A 147 -5.75 32.39 2.49
C GLY A 147 -5.84 30.91 2.85
N TRP A 148 -7.05 30.40 3.04
CA TRP A 148 -7.30 28.97 3.29
C TRP A 148 -6.88 28.07 2.12
N LEU A 149 -7.19 28.47 0.88
CA LEU A 149 -6.81 27.71 -0.32
C LEU A 149 -5.30 27.61 -0.50
N ARG A 150 -4.56 28.72 -0.30
CA ARG A 150 -3.09 28.71 -0.36
C ARG A 150 -2.49 27.82 0.72
N CYS A 151 -3.02 27.88 1.94
CA CYS A 151 -2.58 27.01 3.03
C CYS A 151 -2.81 25.53 2.72
N ALA A 152 -3.97 25.19 2.14
CA ALA A 152 -4.27 23.82 1.76
C ALA A 152 -3.35 23.31 0.64
N ARG A 153 -3.12 24.12 -0.41
CA ARG A 153 -2.17 23.76 -1.50
C ARG A 153 -0.75 23.59 -0.98
N PHE A 154 -0.29 24.50 -0.12
CA PHE A 154 1.03 24.40 0.49
C PHE A 154 1.21 23.11 1.30
N ALA A 155 0.18 22.70 2.05
CA ALA A 155 0.19 21.42 2.78
C ALA A 155 0.31 20.22 1.84
N LEU A 156 -0.30 20.26 0.64
CA LEU A 156 -0.24 19.17 -0.33
C LEU A 156 1.08 19.12 -1.10
N GLU A 157 1.66 20.27 -1.43
CA GLU A 157 2.93 20.37 -2.16
C GLU A 157 4.13 19.99 -1.26
N ASN A 158 4.01 20.19 0.05
CA ASN A 158 5.10 19.96 1.02
C ASN A 158 4.80 18.82 2.00
N ALA A 159 4.01 17.83 1.56
CA ALA A 159 3.80 16.58 2.27
C ALA A 159 5.12 15.78 2.27
N GLY A 160 5.98 16.03 3.25
CA GLY A 160 7.22 15.29 3.46
C GLY A 160 6.97 13.93 4.10
N GLU A 161 7.74 13.57 5.13
CA GLU A 161 7.61 12.29 5.86
C GLU A 161 6.25 12.11 6.56
N ASP A 162 5.55 13.20 6.91
CA ASP A 162 4.20 13.18 7.51
C ASP A 162 3.11 13.56 6.49
N GLU A 163 2.88 12.67 5.51
CA GLU A 163 1.82 12.84 4.51
C GLU A 163 0.42 12.83 5.16
N ALA A 164 0.19 11.96 6.15
CA ALA A 164 -1.10 11.83 6.82
C ALA A 164 -1.51 13.11 7.57
N GLY A 165 -0.59 13.72 8.32
CA GLY A 165 -0.80 14.99 9.02
C GLY A 165 -1.02 16.16 8.04
N SER A 166 -0.27 16.17 6.94
CA SER A 166 -0.38 17.17 5.88
C SER A 166 -1.73 17.11 5.16
N LEU A 167 -2.20 15.91 4.80
CA LEU A 167 -3.53 15.68 4.22
C LEU A 167 -4.65 16.11 5.18
N ASN A 168 -4.52 15.83 6.48
CA ASN A 168 -5.48 16.28 7.47
C ASN A 168 -5.57 17.80 7.57
N THR A 169 -4.42 18.48 7.58
CA THR A 169 -4.35 19.93 7.57
C THR A 169 -4.99 20.51 6.30
N ALA A 170 -4.69 19.94 5.14
CA ALA A 170 -5.29 20.35 3.87
C ALA A 170 -6.82 20.21 3.88
N ARG A 171 -7.34 19.08 4.36
CA ARG A 171 -8.79 18.82 4.48
C ARG A 171 -9.48 19.86 5.38
N LEU A 172 -8.85 20.20 6.51
CA LEU A 172 -9.37 21.21 7.44
C LEU A 172 -9.39 22.60 6.80
N CYS A 173 -8.32 22.99 6.09
CA CYS A 173 -8.23 24.26 5.38
C CYS A 173 -9.27 24.37 4.25
N TYR A 174 -9.46 23.33 3.44
CA TYR A 174 -10.53 23.32 2.43
C TYR A 174 -11.93 23.36 3.07
N SER A 175 -12.14 22.67 4.18
CA SER A 175 -13.41 22.73 4.91
C SER A 175 -13.65 24.13 5.50
N ALA A 176 -12.60 24.82 5.95
CA ALA A 176 -12.66 26.21 6.41
C ALA A 176 -13.02 27.17 5.27
N ALA A 177 -12.40 27.01 4.10
CA ALA A 177 -12.75 27.77 2.90
C ALA A 177 -14.23 27.61 2.53
N LEU A 178 -14.76 26.37 2.59
CA LEU A 178 -16.16 26.07 2.28
C LEU A 178 -17.16 26.58 3.32
N ARG A 179 -16.75 26.78 4.58
CA ARG A 179 -17.60 27.44 5.60
C ARG A 179 -17.80 28.93 5.29
N VAL A 180 -16.83 29.55 4.65
CA VAL A 180 -16.87 30.97 4.26
C VAL A 180 -17.61 31.14 2.95
N ASP A 181 -17.25 30.33 1.94
CA ASP A 181 -17.89 30.29 0.63
C ASP A 181 -18.23 28.85 0.25
N ALA A 182 -19.48 28.48 0.52
CA ALA A 182 -20.00 27.15 0.21
C ALA A 182 -20.14 26.89 -1.30
N THR A 183 -20.01 27.91 -2.16
CA THR A 183 -20.13 27.78 -3.62
C THR A 183 -18.79 27.62 -4.33
N ASN A 184 -17.67 27.76 -3.60
CA ASN A 184 -16.33 27.64 -4.16
C ASN A 184 -16.05 26.22 -4.67
N GLN A 185 -15.97 26.07 -5.99
CA GLN A 185 -15.77 24.77 -6.64
C GLN A 185 -14.36 24.23 -6.44
N ASP A 186 -13.35 25.10 -6.42
CA ASP A 186 -11.95 24.68 -6.29
C ASP A 186 -11.65 24.21 -4.87
N ALA A 187 -12.24 24.87 -3.86
CA ALA A 187 -12.19 24.41 -2.47
C ALA A 187 -12.87 23.04 -2.30
N ARG A 188 -14.00 22.83 -2.97
CA ARG A 188 -14.74 21.56 -2.91
C ARG A 188 -14.00 20.43 -3.64
N LEU A 189 -13.48 20.70 -4.83
CA LEU A 189 -12.68 19.75 -5.59
C LEU A 189 -11.42 19.37 -4.80
N GLY A 190 -10.69 20.35 -4.25
CA GLY A 190 -9.54 20.11 -3.39
C GLY A 190 -9.88 19.25 -2.16
N LYS A 191 -11.00 19.53 -1.49
CA LYS A 191 -11.49 18.69 -0.39
C LYS A 191 -11.79 17.26 -0.86
N GLY A 192 -12.48 17.09 -1.99
CA GLY A 192 -12.79 15.78 -2.56
C GLY A 192 -11.54 14.97 -2.87
N LEU A 193 -10.54 15.58 -3.49
CA LEU A 193 -9.25 14.95 -3.82
C LEU A 193 -8.49 14.52 -2.57
N VAL A 194 -8.45 15.36 -1.52
CA VAL A 194 -7.80 15.01 -0.26
C VAL A 194 -8.56 13.89 0.45
N CYS A 195 -9.89 13.96 0.53
CA CYS A 195 -10.70 12.88 1.08
C CYS A 195 -10.49 11.56 0.32
N HIS A 196 -10.34 11.62 -1.00
CA HIS A 196 -10.05 10.45 -1.82
C HIS A 196 -8.69 9.83 -1.44
N LYS A 197 -7.62 10.63 -1.39
CA LYS A 197 -6.29 10.17 -0.95
C LYS A 197 -6.26 9.61 0.47
N GLN A 198 -7.12 10.12 1.36
CA GLN A 198 -7.25 9.64 2.73
C GLN A 198 -8.11 8.37 2.89
N GLY A 199 -8.68 7.82 1.81
CA GLY A 199 -9.61 6.68 1.87
C GLY A 199 -11.03 7.03 2.33
N HIS A 200 -11.34 8.32 2.55
CA HIS A 200 -12.69 8.79 2.87
C HIS A 200 -13.56 8.90 1.60
N LEU A 201 -13.78 7.76 0.94
CA LEU A 201 -14.36 7.67 -0.40
C LEU A 201 -15.80 8.20 -0.47
N ALA A 202 -16.66 7.90 0.51
CA ALA A 202 -18.04 8.38 0.52
C ALA A 202 -18.13 9.92 0.53
N ALA A 203 -17.25 10.57 1.30
CA ALA A 203 -17.16 12.03 1.35
C ALA A 203 -16.66 12.59 0.01
N ALA A 204 -15.62 11.99 -0.57
CA ALA A 204 -15.08 12.38 -1.88
C ALA A 204 -16.14 12.27 -2.99
N ILE A 205 -16.88 11.16 -3.05
CA ILE A 205 -17.99 10.94 -4.00
C ILE A 205 -19.04 12.07 -3.86
N SER A 206 -19.40 12.45 -2.63
CA SER A 206 -20.36 13.52 -2.39
C SER A 206 -19.87 14.88 -2.92
N ASP A 207 -18.59 15.20 -2.68
CA ASP A 207 -17.98 16.45 -3.12
C ASP A 207 -17.87 16.48 -4.66
N TYR A 208 -17.40 15.40 -5.30
CA TYR A 208 -17.33 15.30 -6.76
C TYR A 208 -18.70 15.43 -7.44
N LYS A 209 -19.74 14.79 -6.90
CA LYS A 209 -21.12 14.92 -7.41
C LYS A 209 -21.59 16.36 -7.41
N VAL A 210 -21.25 17.12 -6.38
CA VAL A 210 -21.61 18.55 -6.30
C VAL A 210 -20.81 19.36 -7.31
N VAL A 211 -19.51 19.10 -7.48
CA VAL A 211 -18.71 19.80 -8.50
C VAL A 211 -19.21 19.52 -9.92
N LEU A 212 -19.59 18.28 -10.22
CA LEU A 212 -20.18 17.89 -11.50
C LEU A 212 -21.57 18.50 -11.76
N LYS A 213 -22.28 19.02 -10.74
CA LYS A 213 -23.50 19.81 -11.01
C LYS A 213 -23.17 21.16 -11.66
N HIS A 214 -21.99 21.71 -11.40
CA HIS A 214 -21.53 22.99 -11.96
C HIS A 214 -20.65 22.81 -13.20
N ARG A 215 -19.82 21.76 -13.21
CA ARG A 215 -18.95 21.38 -14.34
C ARG A 215 -19.33 19.98 -14.84
N PRO A 216 -20.49 19.81 -15.51
CA PRO A 216 -21.06 18.49 -15.82
C PRO A 216 -20.30 17.67 -16.87
N TYR A 217 -19.42 18.30 -17.63
CA TYR A 217 -18.68 17.66 -18.73
C TYR A 217 -17.17 17.59 -18.47
N ASP A 218 -16.75 17.78 -17.22
CA ASP A 218 -15.35 17.73 -16.81
C ASP A 218 -14.90 16.27 -16.67
N LEU A 219 -14.19 15.77 -17.68
CA LEU A 219 -13.78 14.37 -17.78
C LEU A 219 -12.85 13.94 -16.62
N GLU A 220 -11.98 14.82 -16.15
CA GLU A 220 -11.06 14.51 -15.06
C GLU A 220 -11.82 14.23 -13.76
N ILE A 221 -12.85 15.03 -13.47
CA ILE A 221 -13.70 14.83 -12.30
C ILE A 221 -14.57 13.57 -12.46
N VAL A 222 -15.03 13.27 -13.68
CA VAL A 222 -15.76 12.02 -13.96
C VAL A 222 -14.87 10.80 -13.70
N ARG A 223 -13.61 10.81 -14.14
CA ARG A 223 -12.62 9.76 -13.85
C ARG A 223 -12.41 9.60 -12.35
N LYS A 224 -12.20 10.70 -11.61
CA LYS A 224 -12.02 10.68 -10.14
C LYS A 224 -13.25 10.21 -9.38
N LEU A 225 -14.44 10.53 -9.87
CA LEU A 225 -15.68 9.98 -9.34
C LEU A 225 -15.78 8.47 -9.59
N ALA A 226 -15.41 7.99 -10.78
CA ALA A 226 -15.46 6.57 -11.11
C ALA A 226 -14.49 5.75 -10.26
N GLU A 227 -13.25 6.18 -10.14
CA GLU A 227 -12.21 5.61 -9.25
C GLU A 227 -12.74 5.51 -7.80
N ALA A 228 -13.19 6.63 -7.23
CA ALA A 228 -13.71 6.66 -5.86
C ALA A 228 -14.97 5.79 -5.67
N CYS A 229 -15.84 5.65 -6.69
CA CYS A 229 -17.03 4.80 -6.64
C CYS A 229 -16.68 3.31 -6.66
N VAL A 230 -15.65 2.90 -7.40
CA VAL A 230 -15.21 1.50 -7.50
C VAL A 230 -14.50 1.07 -6.22
N ASP A 231 -13.67 1.93 -5.64
CA ASP A 231 -12.91 1.63 -4.43
C ASP A 231 -13.77 1.66 -3.15
N ASN A 232 -14.98 2.24 -3.22
CA ASN A 232 -15.86 2.39 -2.08
C ASN A 232 -16.44 1.04 -1.65
N LYS A 233 -16.45 0.75 -0.33
CA LYS A 233 -17.05 -0.48 0.24
C LYS A 233 -18.51 -0.70 -0.22
N GLN A 234 -19.24 0.39 -0.49
CA GLN A 234 -20.60 0.37 -1.04
C GLN A 234 -20.60 0.71 -2.55
N ALA A 235 -19.80 -0.02 -3.33
CA ALA A 235 -19.63 0.23 -4.76
C ALA A 235 -20.97 0.15 -5.52
N ASP A 236 -21.81 -0.85 -5.25
CA ASP A 236 -23.05 -1.08 -6.00
C ASP A 236 -24.03 0.12 -5.93
N ALA A 237 -24.04 0.86 -4.82
CA ALA A 237 -24.86 2.06 -4.67
C ALA A 237 -24.19 3.31 -5.29
N ALA A 238 -22.86 3.36 -5.32
CA ALA A 238 -22.09 4.51 -5.79
C ALA A 238 -21.90 4.51 -7.32
N VAL A 239 -21.58 3.35 -7.91
CA VAL A 239 -21.26 3.16 -9.33
C VAL A 239 -22.33 3.72 -10.31
N PRO A 240 -23.65 3.55 -10.08
CA PRO A 240 -24.67 4.12 -10.98
C PRO A 240 -24.53 5.63 -11.18
N SER A 241 -24.01 6.35 -10.19
CA SER A 241 -23.79 7.79 -10.31
C SER A 241 -22.60 8.16 -11.19
N ALA A 242 -21.54 7.34 -11.19
CA ALA A 242 -20.42 7.49 -12.12
C ALA A 242 -20.84 7.15 -13.56
N ILE A 243 -21.63 6.08 -13.74
CA ILE A 243 -22.24 5.71 -15.04
C ILE A 243 -23.05 6.89 -15.59
N ALA A 244 -23.91 7.49 -14.77
CA ALA A 244 -24.73 8.64 -15.20
C ALA A 244 -23.87 9.87 -15.57
N ALA A 245 -22.74 10.09 -14.90
CA ALA A 245 -21.82 11.19 -15.21
C ALA A 245 -21.10 10.96 -16.55
N TYR A 246 -20.54 9.77 -16.79
CA TYR A 246 -19.95 9.41 -18.07
C TYR A 246 -20.95 9.47 -19.23
N LYS A 247 -22.18 8.98 -19.01
CA LYS A 247 -23.24 9.05 -20.02
C LYS A 247 -23.51 10.50 -20.45
N ARG A 248 -23.62 11.43 -19.49
CA ARG A 248 -23.79 12.86 -19.79
C ARG A 248 -22.62 13.45 -20.54
N PHE A 249 -21.39 13.05 -20.21
CA PHE A 249 -20.18 13.46 -20.92
C PHE A 249 -20.22 13.00 -22.38
N PHE A 250 -20.43 11.71 -22.64
CA PHE A 250 -20.48 11.18 -24.01
C PHE A 250 -21.64 11.76 -24.83
N GLU A 251 -22.82 11.95 -24.24
CA GLU A 251 -23.96 12.60 -24.92
C GLU A 251 -23.66 14.06 -25.30
N HIS A 252 -22.83 14.77 -24.53
CA HIS A 252 -22.39 16.11 -24.85
C HIS A 252 -21.36 16.12 -25.98
N GLU A 253 -20.36 15.23 -25.92
CA GLU A 253 -19.34 15.13 -26.97
C GLU A 253 -19.94 14.72 -28.31
N LYS A 254 -20.93 13.81 -28.33
CA LYS A 254 -21.69 13.43 -29.54
C LYS A 254 -22.37 14.61 -30.24
N LYS A 255 -22.81 15.62 -29.49
CA LYS A 255 -23.53 16.78 -30.04
C LYS A 255 -22.63 17.83 -30.67
N LYS A 256 -21.32 17.78 -30.43
CA LYS A 256 -20.38 18.75 -30.99
C LYS A 256 -20.15 18.43 -32.47
N PRO A 257 -20.47 19.35 -33.41
CA PRO A 257 -20.22 19.12 -34.83
C PRO A 257 -18.72 19.27 -35.12
N GLY A 258 -18.11 18.25 -35.73
CA GLY A 258 -16.75 18.33 -36.26
C GLY A 258 -15.64 18.12 -35.23
N LEU A 259 -15.50 16.90 -34.68
CA LEU A 259 -14.21 16.49 -34.15
C LEU A 259 -13.25 16.30 -35.34
N GLU A 260 -12.44 17.31 -35.64
CA GLU A 260 -11.01 17.04 -35.81
C GLU A 260 -10.56 16.44 -34.47
N GLN A 261 -10.54 15.11 -34.37
CA GLN A 261 -10.41 14.38 -33.12
C GLN A 261 -9.06 14.70 -32.44
N ALA A 262 -9.07 15.64 -31.51
CA ALA A 262 -8.12 15.66 -30.41
C ALA A 262 -8.38 14.37 -29.60
N GLU A 263 -7.64 13.32 -29.92
CA GLU A 263 -7.56 11.99 -29.28
C GLU A 263 -8.92 11.33 -28.93
N ALA A 264 -9.26 10.26 -29.65
CA ALA A 264 -10.42 9.43 -29.34
C ALA A 264 -10.40 8.93 -27.87
N PRO A 265 -11.51 9.06 -27.11
CA PRO A 265 -11.54 8.76 -25.67
C PRO A 265 -11.68 7.25 -25.39
N TRP A 266 -10.83 6.41 -26.00
CA TRP A 266 -10.87 4.95 -25.88
C TRP A 266 -10.70 4.46 -24.44
N ILE A 267 -9.78 5.07 -23.69
CA ILE A 267 -9.54 4.77 -22.28
C ILE A 267 -10.81 4.99 -21.45
N ASP A 268 -11.51 6.10 -21.69
CA ASP A 268 -12.75 6.44 -20.97
C ASP A 268 -13.91 5.53 -21.34
N ILE A 269 -13.99 5.08 -22.59
CA ILE A 269 -14.95 4.04 -22.99
C ILE A 269 -14.65 2.77 -22.20
N GLY A 270 -13.38 2.39 -22.06
CA GLY A 270 -12.96 1.25 -21.25
C GLY A 270 -13.39 1.36 -19.78
N ILE A 271 -13.13 2.50 -19.13
CA ILE A 271 -13.55 2.75 -17.74
C ILE A 271 -15.08 2.72 -17.63
N TYR A 272 -15.78 3.41 -18.52
CA TYR A 272 -17.24 3.48 -18.51
C TYR A 272 -17.91 2.12 -18.64
N VAL A 273 -17.40 1.29 -19.54
CA VAL A 273 -17.89 -0.07 -19.77
C VAL A 273 -17.58 -0.97 -18.56
N GLU A 274 -16.41 -0.81 -17.93
CA GLU A 274 -16.04 -1.54 -16.73
C GLU A 274 -16.95 -1.21 -15.53
N LEU A 275 -17.48 0.02 -15.45
CA LEU A 275 -18.49 0.37 -14.42
C LEU A 275 -19.79 -0.44 -14.57
N PHE A 276 -20.19 -0.84 -15.78
CA PHE A 276 -21.34 -1.75 -15.94
C PHE A 276 -20.97 -3.19 -15.57
N ALA A 277 -19.77 -3.64 -15.95
CA ALA A 277 -19.27 -4.96 -15.58
C ALA A 277 -19.15 -5.12 -14.06
N SER A 278 -18.70 -4.07 -13.37
CA SER A 278 -18.68 -3.96 -11.92
C SER A 278 -20.07 -3.79 -11.29
N THR A 279 -21.16 -3.95 -12.02
CA THR A 279 -22.50 -4.14 -11.44
C THR A 279 -23.17 -5.41 -11.95
N GLY A 280 -22.41 -6.28 -12.63
CA GLY A 280 -22.91 -7.50 -13.28
C GLY A 280 -23.72 -7.24 -14.56
N ARG A 281 -23.79 -5.98 -15.03
CA ARG A 281 -24.59 -5.55 -16.19
C ARG A 281 -23.82 -5.74 -17.50
N TYR A 282 -23.28 -6.94 -17.72
CA TYR A 282 -22.41 -7.27 -18.85
C TYR A 282 -23.03 -7.00 -20.23
N GLN A 283 -24.32 -7.33 -20.40
CA GLN A 283 -25.01 -7.10 -21.67
C GLN A 283 -25.13 -5.61 -22.03
N GLU A 284 -25.27 -4.74 -21.02
CA GLU A 284 -25.29 -3.30 -21.22
C GLU A 284 -23.88 -2.76 -21.50
N ALA A 285 -22.88 -3.26 -20.78
CA ALA A 285 -21.47 -2.97 -21.02
C ALA A 285 -21.09 -3.21 -22.50
N ILE A 286 -21.44 -4.38 -23.04
CA ILE A 286 -21.20 -4.76 -24.44
C ILE A 286 -21.92 -3.79 -25.39
N ARG A 287 -23.20 -3.49 -25.14
CA ARG A 287 -23.98 -2.58 -25.99
C ARG A 287 -23.37 -1.19 -26.06
N GLU A 288 -22.99 -0.64 -24.90
CA GLU A 288 -22.39 0.68 -24.79
C GLU A 288 -21.01 0.72 -25.45
N ALA A 289 -20.17 -0.31 -25.24
CA ALA A 289 -18.86 -0.43 -25.89
C ALA A 289 -18.98 -0.37 -27.43
N LYS A 290 -19.88 -1.19 -28.00
CA LYS A 290 -20.14 -1.24 -29.46
C LYS A 290 -20.70 0.09 -29.97
N ALA A 291 -21.62 0.72 -29.23
CA ALA A 291 -22.22 1.99 -29.64
C ALA A 291 -21.23 3.17 -29.58
N LEU A 292 -20.38 3.23 -28.57
CA LEU A 292 -19.37 4.28 -28.43
C LEU A 292 -18.22 4.09 -29.43
N ALA A 293 -17.78 2.85 -29.67
CA ALA A 293 -16.78 2.56 -30.70
C ALA A 293 -17.27 2.96 -32.10
N ARG A 294 -18.55 2.67 -32.43
CA ARG A 294 -19.17 3.16 -33.67
C ARG A 294 -19.11 4.68 -33.80
N TRP A 295 -19.47 5.39 -32.74
CA TRP A 295 -19.46 6.85 -32.73
C TRP A 295 -18.04 7.40 -32.93
N VAL A 296 -17.05 6.87 -32.21
CA VAL A 296 -15.65 7.29 -32.36
C VAL A 296 -15.11 7.06 -33.77
N LEU A 297 -15.49 5.96 -34.41
CA LEU A 297 -15.09 5.64 -35.78
C LEU A 297 -15.93 6.37 -36.86
N GLY A 298 -16.82 7.28 -36.47
CA GLY A 298 -17.67 8.05 -37.40
C GLY A 298 -18.84 7.25 -38.00
N ARG A 299 -19.04 6.00 -37.58
CA ARG A 299 -20.11 5.10 -38.04
C ARG A 299 -21.41 5.23 -37.22
N GLU A 300 -21.67 6.38 -36.60
CA GLU A 300 -22.88 6.60 -35.79
C GLU A 300 -24.18 6.49 -36.60
N SER A 301 -24.12 6.76 -37.91
CA SER A 301 -25.27 6.59 -38.82
C SER A 301 -25.76 5.14 -38.92
N GLU A 302 -24.93 4.16 -38.56
CA GLU A 302 -25.28 2.74 -38.54
C GLU A 302 -25.98 2.34 -37.22
N SER A 303 -27.08 3.04 -36.88
CA SER A 303 -27.83 2.80 -35.64
C SER A 303 -28.53 1.44 -35.61
N TYR A 304 -28.72 0.80 -36.76
CA TYR A 304 -29.37 -0.52 -36.89
C TYR A 304 -28.62 -1.64 -36.13
N TRP A 305 -27.29 -1.54 -35.97
CA TRP A 305 -26.51 -2.48 -35.15
C TRP A 305 -26.95 -2.51 -33.69
N CYS A 306 -27.66 -1.48 -33.18
CA CYS A 306 -28.23 -1.51 -31.83
C CYS A 306 -29.34 -2.58 -31.66
N ALA A 307 -29.99 -2.99 -32.75
CA ALA A 307 -30.98 -4.07 -32.74
C ALA A 307 -30.32 -5.46 -32.67
N TRP A 308 -29.05 -5.57 -33.06
CA TRP A 308 -28.27 -6.81 -33.09
C TRP A 308 -27.42 -6.96 -31.81
N PHE A 309 -28.11 -7.22 -30.69
CA PHE A 309 -27.47 -7.33 -29.37
C PHE A 309 -27.08 -8.77 -28.96
N SER A 310 -27.62 -9.78 -29.65
CA SER A 310 -27.39 -11.20 -29.35
C SER A 310 -25.97 -11.66 -29.64
N ASP A 311 -25.31 -11.05 -30.63
CA ASP A 311 -23.95 -11.36 -31.03
C ASP A 311 -23.16 -10.10 -31.42
N ASP A 312 -21.88 -10.28 -31.74
CA ASP A 312 -20.92 -9.22 -32.02
C ASP A 312 -20.41 -9.22 -33.45
N ARG A 313 -21.25 -9.73 -34.39
CA ARG A 313 -20.96 -9.83 -35.83
C ARG A 313 -20.50 -8.53 -36.47
N GLU A 314 -20.90 -7.39 -35.92
CA GLU A 314 -20.43 -6.07 -36.35
C GLU A 314 -18.90 -5.97 -36.30
N TRP A 315 -18.27 -6.56 -35.28
CA TRP A 315 -16.85 -6.43 -34.93
C TRP A 315 -16.02 -7.68 -35.24
N ASP A 316 -16.57 -8.58 -36.06
CA ASP A 316 -15.85 -9.70 -36.66
C ASP A 316 -14.75 -9.19 -37.60
N VAL A 317 -13.78 -10.06 -37.91
CA VAL A 317 -12.72 -9.75 -38.89
C VAL A 317 -13.35 -9.51 -40.26
N ASP A 318 -14.18 -10.46 -40.71
CA ASP A 318 -14.70 -10.51 -42.07
C ASP A 318 -16.17 -10.09 -42.17
N ASP A 319 -16.59 -9.75 -43.39
CA ASP A 319 -17.96 -9.33 -43.70
C ASP A 319 -18.96 -10.49 -43.78
N GLU A 320 -18.55 -11.76 -43.61
CA GLU A 320 -19.40 -12.93 -43.83
C GLU A 320 -20.71 -12.88 -43.02
N ARG A 321 -20.60 -12.63 -41.71
CA ARG A 321 -21.78 -12.50 -40.84
C ARG A 321 -22.44 -11.13 -40.96
N ARG A 322 -21.69 -10.08 -41.32
CA ARG A 322 -22.26 -8.74 -41.56
C ARG A 322 -23.16 -8.72 -42.78
N ALA A 323 -22.81 -9.43 -43.84
CA ALA A 323 -23.58 -9.55 -45.09
C ALA A 323 -24.96 -10.21 -44.90
N SER A 324 -25.16 -10.96 -43.80
CA SER A 324 -26.47 -11.51 -43.44
C SER A 324 -27.46 -10.46 -42.91
N VAL A 325 -26.99 -9.24 -42.59
CA VAL A 325 -27.82 -8.16 -42.06
C VAL A 325 -28.41 -7.35 -43.23
N PRO A 326 -29.75 -7.30 -43.39
CA PRO A 326 -30.37 -6.64 -44.54
C PRO A 326 -30.02 -5.16 -44.72
N GLU A 327 -29.80 -4.44 -43.61
CA GLU A 327 -29.47 -3.02 -43.59
C GLU A 327 -27.99 -2.76 -43.90
N PHE A 328 -27.12 -3.76 -43.75
CA PHE A 328 -25.69 -3.63 -43.98
C PHE A 328 -25.39 -3.56 -45.48
N LYS A 329 -24.60 -2.55 -45.87
CA LYS A 329 -24.14 -2.36 -47.25
C LYS A 329 -22.63 -2.41 -47.29
N SER A 330 -22.08 -3.48 -47.86
CA SER A 330 -20.63 -3.59 -48.06
C SER A 330 -20.12 -2.45 -48.95
N GLY A 331 -19.00 -1.83 -48.55
CA GLY A 331 -18.37 -0.71 -49.25
C GLY A 331 -18.83 0.70 -48.87
N LEU A 332 -19.82 0.86 -47.98
CA LEU A 332 -20.20 2.20 -47.45
C LEU A 332 -19.08 2.81 -46.58
N TRP A 333 -18.41 1.95 -45.82
CA TRP A 333 -17.27 2.26 -44.95
C TRP A 333 -16.11 1.32 -45.30
N SER A 334 -14.87 1.71 -45.02
CA SER A 334 -13.75 0.79 -45.21
C SER A 334 -13.90 -0.42 -44.28
N PRO A 335 -13.60 -1.65 -44.75
CA PRO A 335 -13.67 -2.86 -43.92
C PRO A 335 -12.82 -2.76 -42.63
N GLU A 336 -11.77 -1.93 -42.68
CA GLU A 336 -10.88 -1.70 -41.54
C GLU A 336 -11.57 -1.01 -40.35
N LEU A 337 -12.63 -0.23 -40.58
CA LEU A 337 -13.38 0.49 -39.53
C LEU A 337 -14.33 -0.42 -38.72
N TYR A 338 -14.35 -1.72 -39.02
CA TYR A 338 -15.08 -2.73 -38.27
C TYR A 338 -14.13 -3.44 -37.31
N GLY A 339 -13.88 -4.74 -37.50
CA GLY A 339 -13.12 -5.56 -36.57
C GLY A 339 -11.72 -5.01 -36.24
N THR A 340 -10.94 -4.61 -37.24
CA THR A 340 -9.53 -4.20 -37.04
C THR A 340 -9.37 -2.88 -36.28
N SER A 341 -10.31 -1.93 -36.43
CA SER A 341 -10.25 -0.65 -35.72
C SER A 341 -10.80 -0.73 -34.29
N PHE A 342 -11.33 -1.88 -33.87
CA PHE A 342 -11.81 -2.06 -32.51
C PHE A 342 -10.64 -2.32 -31.56
N PRO A 343 -10.42 -1.47 -30.53
CA PRO A 343 -9.28 -1.60 -29.62
C PRO A 343 -9.21 -2.98 -28.96
N LEU A 344 -7.98 -3.49 -28.79
CA LEU A 344 -7.75 -4.80 -28.18
C LEU A 344 -8.20 -4.83 -26.72
N ASP A 345 -8.04 -3.76 -25.94
CA ASP A 345 -8.49 -3.72 -24.54
C ASP A 345 -10.02 -3.85 -24.43
N LEU A 346 -10.77 -3.16 -25.29
CA LEU A 346 -12.22 -3.34 -25.37
C LEU A 346 -12.59 -4.73 -25.88
N ARG A 347 -11.83 -5.29 -26.83
CA ARG A 347 -12.05 -6.65 -27.37
C ARG A 347 -11.89 -7.72 -26.29
N ALA A 348 -10.84 -7.61 -25.48
CA ALA A 348 -10.61 -8.47 -24.33
C ALA A 348 -11.77 -8.38 -23.33
N ARG A 349 -12.24 -7.16 -23.03
CA ARG A 349 -13.42 -6.95 -22.17
C ARG A 349 -14.68 -7.61 -22.75
N LEU A 350 -14.96 -7.48 -24.05
CA LEU A 350 -16.08 -8.17 -24.69
C LEU A 350 -15.97 -9.69 -24.55
N ALA A 351 -14.78 -10.26 -24.75
CA ALA A 351 -14.55 -11.69 -24.55
C ALA A 351 -14.89 -12.11 -23.10
N ILE A 352 -14.37 -11.39 -22.10
CA ILE A 352 -14.67 -11.63 -20.68
C ILE A 352 -16.18 -11.55 -20.42
N TYR A 353 -16.84 -10.49 -20.88
CA TYR A 353 -18.27 -10.29 -20.64
C TYR A 353 -19.12 -11.36 -21.33
N ARG A 354 -18.72 -11.83 -22.52
CA ARG A 354 -19.38 -12.93 -23.22
C ARG A 354 -19.18 -14.26 -22.50
N PHE A 355 -17.99 -14.55 -21.97
CA PHE A 355 -17.78 -15.70 -21.08
C PHE A 355 -18.68 -15.62 -19.86
N ARG A 356 -18.78 -14.48 -19.18
CA ARG A 356 -19.63 -14.31 -17.99
C ARG A 356 -21.13 -14.44 -18.28
N LEU A 357 -21.56 -14.08 -19.50
CA LEU A 357 -22.93 -14.30 -19.98
C LEU A 357 -23.19 -15.75 -20.46
N GLY A 358 -22.15 -16.58 -20.57
CA GLY A 358 -22.26 -17.96 -21.08
C GLY A 358 -22.25 -18.09 -22.60
N ASN A 359 -21.96 -17.02 -23.34
CA ASN A 359 -21.87 -17.02 -24.81
C ASN A 359 -20.44 -17.36 -25.26
N GLU A 360 -20.03 -18.61 -25.07
CA GLU A 360 -18.65 -19.07 -25.33
C GLU A 360 -18.24 -18.90 -26.80
N GLU A 361 -19.13 -19.15 -27.76
CA GLU A 361 -18.82 -18.99 -29.19
C GLU A 361 -18.36 -17.57 -29.55
N GLU A 362 -19.01 -16.55 -28.99
CA GLU A 362 -18.66 -15.16 -29.30
C GLU A 362 -17.39 -14.73 -28.55
N ALA A 363 -17.21 -15.21 -27.31
CA ALA A 363 -15.99 -14.99 -26.55
C ALA A 363 -14.77 -15.56 -27.28
N MET A 364 -14.89 -16.78 -27.84
CA MET A 364 -13.82 -17.42 -28.59
C MET A 364 -13.47 -16.69 -29.89
N LYS A 365 -14.45 -16.08 -30.59
CA LYS A 365 -14.16 -15.24 -31.77
C LYS A 365 -13.36 -13.99 -31.42
N HIS A 366 -13.63 -13.37 -30.27
CA HIS A 366 -12.81 -12.27 -29.79
C HIS A 366 -11.39 -12.75 -29.41
N LEU A 367 -11.27 -13.95 -28.83
CA LEU A 367 -9.98 -14.56 -28.50
C LEU A 367 -9.13 -14.95 -29.72
N CYS A 368 -9.71 -15.13 -30.91
CA CYS A 368 -8.93 -15.35 -32.13
C CYS A 368 -7.93 -14.23 -32.45
N TRP A 369 -8.11 -13.04 -31.84
CA TRP A 369 -7.19 -11.91 -31.97
C TRP A 369 -6.02 -11.95 -30.98
N PHE A 370 -6.09 -12.83 -29.99
CA PHE A 370 -5.10 -12.98 -28.93
C PHE A 370 -4.43 -14.34 -29.07
N ASP A 371 -3.56 -14.48 -30.07
CA ASP A 371 -2.73 -15.67 -30.17
C ASP A 371 -1.62 -15.63 -29.09
N PRO A 372 -1.54 -16.58 -28.15
CA PRO A 372 -0.51 -16.61 -27.11
C PRO A 372 0.93 -16.63 -27.64
N GLN A 373 1.13 -17.11 -28.87
CA GLN A 373 2.46 -17.16 -29.49
C GLN A 373 2.85 -15.82 -30.12
N SER A 374 1.87 -14.98 -30.45
CA SER A 374 2.06 -13.70 -31.11
C SER A 374 2.75 -12.67 -30.22
N HIS A 375 3.64 -11.88 -30.81
CA HIS A 375 4.28 -10.75 -30.13
C HIS A 375 3.25 -9.70 -29.67
N LEU A 376 2.19 -9.47 -30.45
CA LEU A 376 1.14 -8.49 -30.12
C LEU A 376 0.44 -8.84 -28.81
N THR A 377 0.19 -10.12 -28.54
CA THR A 377 -0.45 -10.57 -27.32
C THR A 377 0.44 -10.39 -26.10
N ARG A 378 1.78 -10.55 -26.26
CA ARG A 378 2.73 -10.25 -25.19
C ARG A 378 2.80 -8.75 -24.88
N VAL A 379 2.79 -7.90 -25.91
CA VAL A 379 2.74 -6.43 -25.72
C VAL A 379 1.44 -6.04 -25.02
N PHE A 380 0.31 -6.59 -25.45
CA PHE A 380 -0.99 -6.38 -24.79
C PHE A 380 -0.97 -6.82 -23.33
N ALA A 381 -0.43 -8.00 -23.03
CA ALA A 381 -0.35 -8.51 -21.66
C ALA A 381 0.57 -7.67 -20.76
N ASN A 382 1.59 -7.02 -21.33
CA ASN A 382 2.44 -6.08 -20.60
C ASN A 382 1.72 -4.75 -20.29
N GLU A 383 0.89 -4.26 -21.21
CA GLU A 383 0.11 -3.03 -21.01
C GLU A 383 -1.13 -3.24 -20.11
N PHE A 384 -1.80 -4.39 -20.26
CA PHE A 384 -3.02 -4.74 -19.53
C PHE A 384 -2.92 -6.12 -18.84
N PRO A 385 -1.99 -6.33 -17.88
CA PRO A 385 -1.82 -7.62 -17.21
C PRO A 385 -3.10 -8.13 -16.53
N PHE A 386 -3.91 -7.21 -15.99
CA PHE A 386 -5.17 -7.54 -15.33
C PHE A 386 -6.21 -8.11 -16.29
N LEU A 387 -6.32 -7.60 -17.53
CA LEU A 387 -7.25 -8.14 -18.53
C LEU A 387 -6.80 -9.52 -19.00
N THR A 388 -5.50 -9.71 -19.20
CA THR A 388 -4.95 -11.03 -19.56
C THR A 388 -5.14 -12.05 -18.44
N PHE A 389 -5.02 -11.61 -17.17
CA PHE A 389 -5.31 -12.45 -16.02
C PHE A 389 -6.78 -12.85 -15.98
N ASP A 390 -7.69 -11.89 -16.10
CA ASP A 390 -9.15 -12.15 -16.10
C ASP A 390 -9.56 -13.07 -17.26
N LEU A 391 -8.98 -12.89 -18.45
CA LEU A 391 -9.18 -13.81 -19.58
C LEU A 391 -8.74 -15.24 -19.25
N ALA A 392 -7.56 -15.40 -18.65
CA ALA A 392 -7.03 -16.70 -18.25
C ALA A 392 -7.90 -17.36 -17.17
N GLU A 393 -8.41 -16.58 -16.22
CA GLU A 393 -9.31 -17.04 -15.15
C GLU A 393 -10.66 -17.52 -15.72
N GLU A 394 -11.28 -16.73 -16.61
CA GLU A 394 -12.52 -17.15 -17.29
C GLU A 394 -12.30 -18.40 -18.15
N LEU A 395 -11.19 -18.50 -18.88
CA LEU A 395 -10.85 -19.69 -19.66
C LEU A 395 -10.68 -20.94 -18.79
N ALA A 396 -10.01 -20.80 -17.63
CA ALA A 396 -9.82 -21.89 -16.68
C ALA A 396 -11.18 -22.37 -16.12
N HIS A 397 -12.06 -21.45 -15.73
CA HIS A 397 -13.40 -21.78 -15.24
C HIS A 397 -14.28 -22.51 -16.27
N ARG A 398 -14.10 -22.21 -17.55
CA ARG A 398 -14.82 -22.86 -18.67
C ARG A 398 -14.19 -24.18 -19.12
N GLY A 399 -13.07 -24.60 -18.51
CA GLY A 399 -12.39 -25.85 -18.85
C GLY A 399 -11.47 -25.76 -20.07
N HIS A 400 -11.22 -24.56 -20.62
CA HIS A 400 -10.21 -24.32 -21.65
C HIS A 400 -8.79 -24.21 -21.03
N THR A 401 -8.46 -25.15 -20.15
CA THR A 401 -7.27 -25.14 -19.30
C THR A 401 -5.95 -25.01 -20.06
N PRO A 402 -5.71 -25.71 -21.19
CA PRO A 402 -4.46 -25.56 -21.94
C PRO A 402 -4.23 -24.14 -22.45
N LEU A 403 -5.30 -23.46 -22.90
CA LEU A 403 -5.22 -22.08 -23.36
C LEU A 403 -5.00 -21.14 -22.17
N ALA A 404 -5.69 -21.36 -21.04
CA ALA A 404 -5.47 -20.59 -19.81
C ALA A 404 -4.00 -20.66 -19.32
N ILE A 405 -3.39 -21.85 -19.34
CA ILE A 405 -1.97 -22.05 -18.98
C ILE A 405 -1.07 -21.18 -19.87
N SER A 406 -1.34 -21.12 -21.17
CA SER A 406 -0.53 -20.30 -22.09
C SER A 406 -0.59 -18.81 -21.76
N TYR A 407 -1.75 -18.28 -21.35
CA TYR A 407 -1.88 -16.90 -20.92
C TYR A 407 -1.20 -16.62 -19.57
N TYR A 408 -1.33 -17.54 -18.61
CA TYR A 408 -0.62 -17.41 -17.35
C TYR A 408 0.91 -17.47 -17.51
N HIS A 409 1.43 -18.24 -18.47
CA HIS A 409 2.85 -18.21 -18.81
C HIS A 409 3.28 -16.86 -19.37
N ILE A 410 2.49 -16.24 -20.25
CA ILE A 410 2.79 -14.88 -20.73
C ILE A 410 2.91 -13.91 -19.56
N LEU A 411 1.99 -13.97 -18.60
CA LEU A 411 2.01 -13.09 -17.43
C LEU A 411 3.20 -13.37 -16.50
N ARG A 412 3.56 -14.64 -16.31
CA ARG A 412 4.73 -15.03 -15.51
C ARG A 412 6.04 -14.57 -16.14
N ASP A 413 6.11 -14.56 -17.47
CA ASP A 413 7.32 -14.18 -18.20
C ASP A 413 7.50 -12.63 -18.29
N LEU A 414 6.54 -11.84 -17.76
CA LEU A 414 6.67 -10.39 -17.62
C LEU A 414 7.75 -10.02 -16.58
N PRO A 415 8.44 -8.87 -16.74
CA PRO A 415 9.47 -8.45 -15.80
C PRO A 415 8.88 -8.08 -14.44
N GLY A 416 9.41 -8.67 -13.37
CA GLY A 416 9.00 -8.39 -11.99
C GLY A 416 9.32 -9.53 -11.04
N ASP A 417 8.98 -9.34 -9.76
CA ASP A 417 8.98 -10.43 -8.80
C ASP A 417 7.86 -11.44 -9.14
N PRO A 418 8.06 -12.73 -8.86
CA PRO A 418 7.06 -13.75 -9.14
C PRO A 418 5.76 -13.48 -8.37
N ASP A 419 4.64 -13.30 -9.07
CA ASP A 419 3.32 -13.14 -8.45
C ASP A 419 2.77 -14.50 -7.99
N ALA A 420 2.64 -14.66 -6.67
CA ALA A 420 2.11 -15.86 -6.05
C ALA A 420 0.68 -16.20 -6.52
N THR A 421 -0.13 -15.21 -6.90
CA THR A 421 -1.48 -15.43 -7.44
C THR A 421 -1.44 -16.14 -8.78
N ILE A 422 -0.54 -15.72 -9.68
CA ILE A 422 -0.39 -16.32 -11.02
C ILE A 422 0.12 -17.75 -10.87
N LEU A 423 1.12 -17.96 -10.00
CA LEU A 423 1.66 -19.29 -9.71
C LEU A 423 0.59 -20.23 -9.13
N LEU A 424 -0.25 -19.73 -8.21
CA LEU A 424 -1.38 -20.48 -7.66
C LEU A 424 -2.37 -20.90 -8.76
N GLN A 425 -2.72 -20.00 -9.68
CA GLN A 425 -3.63 -20.34 -10.78
C GLN A 425 -3.01 -21.33 -11.78
N LEU A 426 -1.70 -21.22 -12.07
CA LEU A 426 -0.98 -22.24 -12.85
C LEU A 426 -1.05 -23.61 -12.18
N GLY A 427 -0.80 -23.67 -10.86
CA GLY A 427 -0.93 -24.90 -10.08
C GLY A 427 -2.32 -25.53 -10.17
N ARG A 428 -3.38 -24.72 -10.02
CA ARG A 428 -4.78 -25.15 -10.19
C ARG A 428 -5.05 -25.68 -11.61
N CYS A 429 -4.55 -24.98 -12.63
CA CYS A 429 -4.71 -25.40 -14.02
C CYS A 429 -4.02 -26.75 -14.30
N HIS A 430 -2.75 -26.91 -13.89
CA HIS A 430 -2.04 -28.18 -14.08
C HIS A 430 -2.67 -29.33 -13.28
N SER A 431 -3.18 -29.05 -12.07
CA SER A 431 -3.93 -30.03 -11.29
C SER A 431 -5.21 -30.47 -12.01
N ALA A 432 -5.94 -29.54 -12.63
CA ALA A 432 -7.13 -29.83 -13.43
C ALA A 432 -6.83 -30.64 -14.72
N VAL A 433 -5.65 -30.45 -15.33
CA VAL A 433 -5.16 -31.28 -16.45
C VAL A 433 -4.74 -32.68 -15.98
N GLY A 434 -4.44 -32.85 -14.68
CA GLY A 434 -3.97 -34.10 -14.09
C GLY A 434 -2.45 -34.20 -13.97
N GLU A 435 -1.72 -33.13 -14.27
CA GLU A 435 -0.26 -33.05 -14.11
C GLU A 435 0.12 -32.68 -12.67
N ASN A 436 -0.11 -33.60 -11.74
CA ASN A 436 0.06 -33.34 -10.31
C ASN A 436 1.51 -32.96 -9.92
N ALA A 437 2.51 -33.48 -10.63
CA ALA A 437 3.92 -33.19 -10.36
C ALA A 437 4.29 -31.74 -10.71
N THR A 438 3.76 -31.19 -11.82
CA THR A 438 4.01 -29.79 -12.18
C THR A 438 3.16 -28.86 -11.33
N ALA A 439 1.93 -29.27 -10.98
CA ALA A 439 1.08 -28.52 -10.06
C ALA A 439 1.74 -28.34 -8.67
N GLU A 440 2.38 -29.39 -8.14
CA GLU A 440 3.18 -29.33 -6.91
C GLU A 440 4.28 -28.26 -6.98
N GLU A 441 5.02 -28.21 -8.09
CA GLU A 441 6.08 -27.22 -8.27
C GLU A 441 5.54 -25.79 -8.24
N TYR A 442 4.39 -25.55 -8.87
CA TYR A 442 3.77 -24.23 -8.87
C TYR A 442 3.18 -23.82 -7.52
N PHE A 443 2.56 -24.74 -6.79
CA PHE A 443 2.08 -24.44 -5.43
C PHE A 443 3.24 -24.14 -4.47
N LEU A 444 4.34 -24.88 -4.57
CA LEU A 444 5.56 -24.59 -3.79
C LEU A 444 6.16 -23.24 -4.18
N ALA A 445 6.28 -22.95 -5.48
CA ALA A 445 6.76 -21.65 -5.95
C ALA A 445 5.85 -20.49 -5.49
N ALA A 446 4.53 -20.70 -5.40
CA ALA A 446 3.60 -19.70 -4.89
C ALA A 446 3.83 -19.43 -3.39
N ILE A 447 4.09 -20.46 -2.59
CA ILE A 447 4.42 -20.33 -1.15
C ILE A 447 5.78 -19.66 -0.95
N ASP A 448 6.75 -19.93 -1.83
CA ASP A 448 8.08 -19.31 -1.77
C ASP A 448 8.05 -17.83 -2.17
N ALA A 449 7.15 -17.47 -3.08
CA ALA A 449 6.90 -16.09 -3.50
C ALA A 449 6.13 -15.29 -2.44
N ASP A 450 5.09 -15.89 -1.85
CA ASP A 450 4.28 -15.30 -0.78
C ASP A 450 4.11 -16.29 0.39
N GLU A 451 4.84 -16.03 1.47
CA GLU A 451 4.82 -16.85 2.68
C GLU A 451 3.44 -16.81 3.38
N ASP A 452 2.62 -15.79 3.16
CA ASP A 452 1.30 -15.65 3.78
C ASP A 452 0.18 -16.23 2.90
N ASN A 453 0.52 -16.86 1.76
CA ASN A 453 -0.45 -17.44 0.85
C ASN A 453 -1.08 -18.72 1.44
N ILE A 454 -2.26 -18.55 2.04
CA ILE A 454 -3.06 -19.63 2.63
C ILE A 454 -3.62 -20.56 1.55
N ASP A 455 -4.08 -20.01 0.43
CA ASP A 455 -4.75 -20.78 -0.63
C ASP A 455 -3.81 -21.81 -1.26
N ALA A 456 -2.56 -21.43 -1.55
CA ALA A 456 -1.55 -22.35 -2.09
C ALA A 456 -1.28 -23.54 -1.16
N ARG A 457 -1.28 -23.32 0.16
CA ARG A 457 -1.09 -24.38 1.16
C ARG A 457 -2.28 -25.33 1.21
N ILE A 458 -3.50 -24.80 1.15
CA ILE A 458 -4.73 -25.62 1.16
C ILE A 458 -4.79 -26.49 -0.08
N GLU A 459 -4.56 -25.94 -1.27
CA GLU A 459 -4.60 -26.70 -2.52
C GLU A 459 -3.53 -27.80 -2.54
N LEU A 460 -2.31 -27.48 -2.08
CA LEU A 460 -1.23 -28.47 -1.98
C LEU A 460 -1.54 -29.56 -0.94
N ALA A 461 -2.10 -29.19 0.21
CA ALA A 461 -2.51 -30.14 1.24
C ALA A 461 -3.60 -31.09 0.72
N ASN A 462 -4.62 -30.55 0.04
CA ASN A 462 -5.68 -31.34 -0.58
C ASN A 462 -5.12 -32.31 -1.63
N MET A 463 -4.12 -31.88 -2.39
CA MET A 463 -3.44 -32.72 -3.37
C MET A 463 -2.65 -33.87 -2.70
N TYR A 464 -1.96 -33.60 -1.59
CA TYR A 464 -1.26 -34.64 -0.82
C TYR A 464 -2.20 -35.61 -0.12
N GLU A 465 -3.35 -35.15 0.42
CA GLU A 465 -4.39 -36.03 0.97
C GLU A 465 -4.87 -37.02 -0.11
N LYS A 466 -5.15 -36.54 -1.33
CA LYS A 466 -5.56 -37.39 -2.46
C LYS A 466 -4.46 -38.38 -2.86
N ALA A 467 -3.19 -37.99 -2.75
CA ALA A 467 -2.04 -38.84 -3.03
C ALA A 467 -1.67 -39.81 -1.89
N ARG A 468 -2.37 -39.76 -0.75
CA ARG A 468 -2.07 -40.50 0.49
C ARG A 468 -0.73 -40.14 1.15
N GLU A 469 -0.23 -38.94 0.89
CA GLU A 469 0.93 -38.36 1.57
C GLU A 469 0.44 -37.58 2.81
N GLU A 470 -0.16 -38.31 3.76
CA GLU A 470 -0.89 -37.74 4.90
C GLU A 470 -0.01 -36.86 5.80
N GLU A 471 1.28 -37.21 5.96
CA GLU A 471 2.20 -36.45 6.81
C GLU A 471 2.36 -35.01 6.32
N GLU A 472 2.75 -34.80 5.06
CA GLU A 472 2.93 -33.44 4.51
C GLU A 472 1.61 -32.68 4.42
N ALA A 473 0.51 -33.38 4.13
CA ALA A 473 -0.83 -32.80 4.11
C ALA A 473 -1.20 -32.21 5.49
N LEU A 474 -0.94 -32.95 6.57
CA LEU A 474 -1.23 -32.48 7.93
C LEU A 474 -0.41 -31.25 8.28
N ILE A 475 0.87 -31.24 7.90
CA ILE A 475 1.77 -30.13 8.23
C ILE A 475 1.36 -28.86 7.47
N LEU A 476 1.01 -28.96 6.17
CA LEU A 476 0.52 -27.81 5.40
C LEU A 476 -0.83 -27.30 5.92
N ALA A 477 -1.73 -28.20 6.35
CA ALA A 477 -2.99 -27.82 6.96
C ALA A 477 -2.78 -27.05 8.27
N ALA A 478 -1.81 -27.47 9.10
CA ALA A 478 -1.42 -26.77 10.33
C ALA A 478 -0.90 -25.35 10.04
N GLU A 479 -0.01 -25.19 9.04
CA GLU A 479 0.49 -23.87 8.63
C GLU A 479 -0.63 -22.96 8.14
N ALA A 480 -1.55 -23.50 7.33
CA ALA A 480 -2.68 -22.73 6.80
C ALA A 480 -3.64 -22.28 7.91
N MET A 481 -3.89 -23.12 8.92
CA MET A 481 -4.67 -22.77 10.11
C MET A 481 -4.00 -21.65 10.91
N ALA A 482 -2.70 -21.78 11.19
CA ALA A 482 -1.94 -20.76 11.92
C ALA A 482 -1.99 -19.38 11.24
N LEU A 483 -1.85 -19.33 9.90
CA LEU A 483 -1.95 -18.08 9.15
C LEU A 483 -3.35 -17.46 9.18
N ARG A 484 -4.40 -18.30 9.11
CA ARG A 484 -5.79 -17.82 9.22
C ARG A 484 -6.05 -17.18 10.57
N GLU A 485 -5.62 -17.81 11.65
CA GLU A 485 -5.81 -17.30 13.01
C GLU A 485 -5.13 -15.95 13.24
N ILE A 486 -3.92 -15.79 12.70
CA ILE A 486 -3.21 -14.52 12.81
C ILE A 486 -3.94 -13.43 12.00
N ARG A 487 -4.41 -13.77 10.80
CA ARG A 487 -5.20 -12.86 9.97
C ARG A 487 -6.51 -12.44 10.66
N ASP A 488 -7.18 -13.36 11.33
CA ASP A 488 -8.42 -13.08 12.07
C ASP A 488 -8.15 -12.17 13.29
N GLN A 489 -7.05 -12.40 14.02
CA GLN A 489 -6.64 -11.55 15.15
C GLN A 489 -6.28 -10.12 14.72
N ASP A 490 -5.63 -9.95 13.57
CA ASP A 490 -5.36 -8.63 12.99
C ASP A 490 -6.67 -7.89 12.64
N HIS A 491 -7.63 -8.60 12.03
CA HIS A 491 -8.94 -8.04 11.71
C HIS A 491 -9.71 -7.59 12.95
N ASP A 492 -9.71 -8.39 14.03
CA ASP A 492 -10.37 -8.02 15.30
C ASP A 492 -9.75 -6.77 15.96
N ASN A 493 -8.43 -6.57 15.82
CA ASN A 493 -7.73 -5.39 16.34
C ASN A 493 -8.01 -4.13 15.51
N GLU A 494 -8.19 -4.25 14.19
CA GLU A 494 -8.58 -3.12 13.33
C GLU A 494 -10.07 -2.76 13.50
N ASP A 495 -10.94 -3.75 13.64
CA ASP A 495 -12.39 -3.54 13.85
C ASP A 495 -12.72 -2.98 15.25
N SER A 496 -11.79 -3.06 16.21
CA SER A 496 -11.89 -2.39 17.51
C SER A 496 -12.01 -0.85 17.40
N HIS A 497 -11.69 -0.27 16.24
CA HIS A 497 -11.82 1.16 15.99
C HIS A 497 -12.98 1.58 15.07
N ASP A 498 -13.82 0.67 14.56
CA ASP A 498 -15.06 1.06 13.88
C ASP A 498 -16.10 -0.08 13.87
N HIS A 499 -17.17 0.06 14.67
CA HIS A 499 -18.32 -0.83 14.64
C HIS A 499 -19.19 -0.63 13.37
N ILE A 500 -19.43 -1.69 12.59
CA ILE A 500 -20.76 -2.35 12.36
C ILE A 500 -20.70 -3.37 11.20
N THR A 501 -20.87 -4.64 11.59
CA THR A 501 -21.46 -5.84 10.95
C THR A 501 -21.21 -6.15 9.47
N GLY A 502 -20.58 -7.31 9.25
CA GLY A 502 -20.33 -7.93 7.97
C GLY A 502 -21.51 -8.66 7.31
N THR A 503 -21.35 -8.83 6.01
CA THR A 503 -21.95 -9.90 5.23
C THR A 503 -20.94 -10.20 4.12
N GLU A 504 -20.42 -11.43 4.10
CA GLU A 504 -19.51 -11.90 3.07
C GLU A 504 -20.24 -11.95 1.73
N GLN A 505 -19.77 -11.15 0.77
CA GLN A 505 -20.04 -11.33 -0.66
C GLN A 505 -18.73 -11.17 -1.44
N PRO A 506 -18.53 -11.96 -2.51
CA PRO A 506 -17.30 -11.95 -3.28
C PRO A 506 -17.29 -10.79 -4.28
N CYS A 507 -16.07 -10.40 -4.69
CA CYS A 507 -15.69 -9.37 -5.66
C CYS A 507 -15.41 -7.99 -5.02
N ARG A 508 -14.39 -7.20 -5.38
CA ARG A 508 -13.69 -7.02 -6.66
C ARG A 508 -12.24 -6.61 -6.41
N ARG A 509 -11.32 -7.16 -7.21
CA ARG A 509 -9.90 -6.79 -7.22
C ARG A 509 -9.77 -5.33 -7.67
N THR A 510 -9.37 -4.47 -6.73
CA THR A 510 -8.75 -3.17 -7.02
C THR A 510 -7.57 -3.37 -7.97
N GLN A 511 -7.22 -2.37 -8.77
CA GLN A 511 -6.01 -2.36 -9.58
C GLN A 511 -4.82 -2.76 -8.71
N ARG A 512 -4.40 -4.02 -8.83
CA ARG A 512 -3.23 -4.57 -8.17
C ARG A 512 -2.03 -3.94 -8.86
N GLN A 513 -1.66 -2.73 -8.44
CA GLN A 513 -0.27 -2.34 -8.54
C GLN A 513 0.50 -3.39 -7.77
N ALA A 514 1.40 -4.10 -8.45
CA ALA A 514 2.33 -5.03 -7.86
C ALA A 514 3.30 -4.26 -6.94
N GLN A 515 2.79 -3.76 -5.82
CA GLN A 515 3.63 -3.45 -4.68
C GLN A 515 3.96 -4.78 -4.06
N ALA A 516 5.27 -5.07 -3.96
CA ALA A 516 5.76 -6.19 -3.17
C ALA A 516 5.06 -6.14 -1.81
N VAL A 517 4.25 -7.15 -1.51
CA VAL A 517 3.59 -7.24 -0.21
C VAL A 517 4.72 -7.25 0.83
N PRO A 518 4.82 -6.24 1.70
CA PRO A 518 5.87 -6.22 2.69
C PRO A 518 5.70 -7.48 3.54
N ARG A 519 6.79 -8.26 3.67
CA ARG A 519 6.80 -9.49 4.47
C ARG A 519 6.27 -9.17 5.85
N ARG A 520 5.13 -9.75 6.22
CA ARG A 520 4.55 -9.51 7.53
C ARG A 520 5.50 -10.11 8.57
N THR A 521 5.90 -9.26 9.49
CA THR A 521 6.69 -9.64 10.65
C THR A 521 5.92 -9.24 11.88
N ASP A 522 6.09 -9.99 12.98
CA ASP A 522 5.53 -9.58 14.26
C ASP A 522 6.11 -8.22 14.70
N ALA A 523 5.59 -7.66 15.80
CA ALA A 523 6.05 -6.38 16.36
C ALA A 523 7.57 -6.34 16.68
N PHE A 524 8.25 -7.49 16.66
CA PHE A 524 9.68 -7.67 16.90
C PHE A 524 10.47 -8.04 15.62
N GLY A 525 9.86 -7.99 14.44
CA GLY A 525 10.52 -8.32 13.18
C GLY A 525 10.67 -9.82 12.91
N LYS A 526 10.01 -10.70 13.68
CA LYS A 526 10.03 -12.15 13.52
C LYS A 526 9.06 -12.58 12.43
N ARG A 527 9.45 -13.59 11.65
CA ARG A 527 8.59 -14.19 10.63
C ARG A 527 7.44 -14.97 11.29
N LEU A 528 6.26 -14.89 10.67
CA LEU A 528 5.03 -15.55 11.13
C LEU A 528 5.12 -17.08 11.07
N ILE A 529 5.74 -17.62 10.02
CA ILE A 529 6.05 -19.05 9.87
C ILE A 529 7.56 -19.25 9.71
N THR A 530 8.10 -20.28 10.34
CA THR A 530 9.48 -20.73 10.11
C THR A 530 9.63 -21.31 8.71
N ARG A 531 10.58 -20.80 7.92
CA ARG A 531 10.92 -21.42 6.63
C ARG A 531 11.33 -22.86 6.87
N ARG A 532 10.75 -23.77 6.10
CA ARG A 532 11.14 -25.17 6.07
C ARG A 532 11.40 -25.64 4.66
N TYR A 533 12.17 -26.70 4.56
CA TYR A 533 12.18 -27.49 3.34
C TYR A 533 10.83 -28.17 3.14
N ARG A 534 10.31 -28.09 1.91
CA ARG A 534 9.13 -28.83 1.48
C ARG A 534 9.57 -29.83 0.41
N PRO A 535 9.61 -31.14 0.71
CA PRO A 535 9.99 -32.16 -0.25
C PRO A 535 8.92 -32.32 -1.32
N LYS A 536 9.33 -32.43 -2.58
CA LYS A 536 8.42 -32.73 -3.68
C LYS A 536 8.01 -34.20 -3.65
N ARG A 537 6.83 -34.52 -3.13
CA ARG A 537 6.34 -35.90 -2.95
C ARG A 537 5.80 -36.50 -4.24
N LEU A 538 5.23 -35.68 -5.13
CA LEU A 538 4.60 -36.14 -6.37
C LEU A 538 5.58 -36.19 -7.55
N ALA A 539 6.78 -35.66 -7.37
CA ALA A 539 7.89 -35.86 -8.29
C ALA A 539 8.29 -37.36 -8.36
N GLY A 540 8.69 -37.80 -9.56
CA GLY A 540 9.18 -39.16 -9.78
C GLY A 540 10.34 -39.52 -8.84
N ALA A 541 10.45 -40.79 -8.45
CA ALA A 541 11.43 -41.26 -7.46
C ALA A 541 12.87 -40.86 -7.78
N GLU A 542 13.23 -40.78 -9.07
CA GLU A 542 14.55 -40.32 -9.50
C GLU A 542 14.79 -38.84 -9.19
N LYS A 543 13.83 -37.97 -9.55
CA LYS A 543 13.91 -36.53 -9.31
C LYS A 543 13.96 -36.23 -7.81
N ARG A 544 13.21 -36.98 -6.99
CA ARG A 544 13.28 -36.91 -5.52
C ARG A 544 14.68 -37.20 -5.00
N ARG A 545 15.31 -38.29 -5.44
CA ARG A 545 16.69 -38.63 -5.03
C ARG A 545 17.70 -37.56 -5.43
N GLN A 546 17.56 -36.99 -6.64
CA GLN A 546 18.44 -35.93 -7.11
C GLN A 546 18.30 -34.64 -6.27
N GLU A 547 17.08 -34.25 -5.93
CA GLU A 547 16.82 -33.08 -5.07
C GLU A 547 17.32 -33.29 -3.65
N GLU A 548 17.13 -34.50 -3.08
CA GLU A 548 17.67 -34.87 -1.78
C GLU A 548 19.20 -34.84 -1.77
N GLN A 549 19.86 -35.36 -2.80
CA GLN A 549 21.32 -35.31 -2.95
C GLN A 549 21.84 -33.87 -3.10
N ALA A 550 21.19 -33.06 -3.94
CA ALA A 550 21.56 -31.65 -4.12
C ALA A 550 21.43 -30.86 -2.80
N ARG A 551 20.39 -31.15 -2.02
CA ARG A 551 20.22 -30.61 -0.67
C ARG A 551 21.32 -31.07 0.27
N ALA A 552 21.68 -32.35 0.25
CA ALA A 552 22.77 -32.89 1.07
C ALA A 552 24.08 -32.14 0.84
N VAL A 553 24.43 -31.92 -0.43
CA VAL A 553 25.63 -31.17 -0.83
C VAL A 553 25.56 -29.72 -0.33
N LYS A 554 24.44 -29.03 -0.53
CA LYS A 554 24.27 -27.65 -0.07
C LYS A 554 24.42 -27.51 1.45
N LEU A 555 23.83 -28.43 2.23
CA LEU A 555 23.93 -28.43 3.69
C LEU A 555 25.37 -28.70 4.15
N ALA A 556 26.08 -29.62 3.48
CA ALA A 556 27.48 -29.88 3.77
C ALA A 556 28.36 -28.65 3.50
N GLU A 557 28.15 -27.97 2.37
CA GLU A 557 28.86 -26.72 2.03
C GLU A 557 28.60 -25.61 3.06
N GLN A 558 27.34 -25.43 3.48
CA GLN A 558 27.00 -24.46 4.53
C GLN A 558 27.65 -24.79 5.86
N TYR A 559 27.72 -26.08 6.22
CA TYR A 559 28.37 -26.52 7.44
C TYR A 559 29.89 -26.28 7.42
N GLU A 560 30.56 -26.52 6.29
CA GLU A 560 31.97 -26.19 6.09
C GLU A 560 32.23 -24.68 6.28
N ILE A 561 31.36 -23.81 5.75
CA ILE A 561 31.45 -22.35 5.97
C ILE A 561 31.36 -22.02 7.45
N VAL A 562 30.42 -22.63 8.18
CA VAL A 562 30.27 -22.41 9.63
C VAL A 562 31.50 -22.86 10.40
N GLN A 563 32.12 -24.00 10.02
CA GLN A 563 33.37 -24.45 10.63
C GLN A 563 34.54 -23.50 10.34
N ASP A 564 34.66 -23.02 9.11
CA ASP A 564 35.69 -22.06 8.71
C ASP A 564 35.56 -20.73 9.47
N LEU A 565 34.34 -20.22 9.60
CA LEU A 565 34.06 -19.03 10.40
C LEU A 565 34.40 -19.27 11.88
N ARG A 566 34.02 -20.43 12.43
CA ARG A 566 34.35 -20.82 13.81
C ARG A 566 35.87 -20.85 14.03
N ARG A 567 36.64 -21.37 13.08
CA ARG A 567 38.11 -21.39 13.14
C ARG A 567 38.69 -19.97 13.16
N LYS A 568 38.22 -19.09 12.28
CA LYS A 568 38.66 -17.68 12.22
C LYS A 568 38.30 -16.88 13.49
N ILE A 569 37.14 -17.16 14.09
CA ILE A 569 36.74 -16.55 15.37
C ILE A 569 37.69 -16.99 16.49
N LYS A 570 38.10 -18.27 16.53
CA LYS A 570 39.11 -18.78 17.47
C LYS A 570 40.50 -18.14 17.27
N GLU A 571 40.84 -17.76 16.04
CA GLU A 571 42.09 -17.06 15.72
C GLU A 571 42.08 -15.56 16.10
N GLY A 572 40.95 -15.04 16.63
CA GLY A 572 40.83 -13.69 17.18
C GLY A 572 39.98 -12.70 16.35
N CYS A 573 39.38 -13.15 15.23
CA CYS A 573 38.54 -12.31 14.37
C CYS A 573 37.09 -12.26 14.86
N HIS A 574 36.82 -11.48 15.91
CA HIS A 574 35.49 -11.36 16.51
C HIS A 574 34.45 -10.63 15.63
N ASP A 575 34.89 -9.87 14.63
CA ASP A 575 33.98 -9.16 13.70
C ASP A 575 33.11 -10.11 12.86
N LEU A 576 33.49 -11.38 12.75
CA LEU A 576 32.78 -12.42 11.98
C LEU A 576 31.67 -13.13 12.77
N ILE A 577 31.48 -12.80 14.06
CA ILE A 577 30.44 -13.41 14.90
C ILE A 577 29.03 -13.25 14.29
N PRO A 578 28.61 -12.08 13.77
CA PRO A 578 27.28 -11.93 13.17
C PRO A 578 27.05 -12.82 11.94
N GLU A 579 28.06 -12.98 11.08
CA GLU A 579 27.99 -13.84 9.89
C GLU A 579 27.94 -15.33 10.26
N TRP A 580 28.71 -15.72 11.28
CA TRP A 580 28.66 -17.06 11.85
C TRP A 580 27.30 -17.35 12.49
N MET A 581 26.75 -16.40 13.25
CA MET A 581 25.41 -16.51 13.85
C MET A 581 24.32 -16.66 12.77
N ALA A 582 24.41 -15.92 11.67
CA ALA A 582 23.45 -16.02 10.57
C ALA A 582 23.52 -17.39 9.89
N SER A 583 24.73 -17.86 9.54
CA SER A 583 24.94 -19.17 8.90
C SER A 583 24.55 -20.33 9.81
N SER A 584 24.86 -20.23 11.11
CA SER A 584 24.51 -21.25 12.11
C SER A 584 22.99 -21.31 12.33
N LYS A 585 22.32 -20.15 12.33
CA LYS A 585 20.86 -20.08 12.42
C LYS A 585 20.18 -20.83 11.28
N GLU A 586 20.63 -20.64 10.04
CA GLU A 586 20.05 -21.32 8.87
C GLU A 586 20.10 -22.84 9.01
N LEU A 587 21.26 -23.38 9.42
CA LEU A 587 21.43 -24.82 9.63
C LEU A 587 20.58 -25.36 10.79
N VAL A 588 20.53 -24.64 11.92
CA VAL A 588 19.74 -25.01 13.09
C VAL A 588 18.24 -24.99 12.76
N ASP A 589 17.77 -23.95 12.07
CA ASP A 589 16.37 -23.85 11.65
C ASP A 589 16.02 -24.94 10.61
N ASP A 590 16.92 -25.25 9.67
CA ASP A 590 16.75 -26.38 8.74
C ASP A 590 16.59 -27.71 9.49
N PHE A 591 17.41 -27.98 10.52
CA PHE A 591 17.29 -29.19 11.34
C PHE A 591 15.98 -29.23 12.13
N ARG A 592 15.59 -28.10 12.75
CA ARG A 592 14.32 -27.96 13.49
C ARG A 592 13.11 -28.17 12.60
N SER A 593 13.25 -27.88 11.30
CA SER A 593 12.17 -28.03 10.35
C SER A 593 11.87 -29.49 9.95
N ILE A 594 12.68 -30.46 10.38
CA ILE A 594 12.55 -31.87 9.97
C ILE A 594 11.65 -32.65 10.94
N LYS A 595 10.46 -33.04 10.47
CA LYS A 595 9.49 -33.83 11.24
C LYS A 595 10.05 -35.13 11.84
N LYS A 596 10.96 -35.83 11.14
CA LYS A 596 11.52 -37.12 11.59
C LYS A 596 12.22 -37.05 12.97
N PHE A 597 12.70 -35.87 13.35
CA PHE A 597 13.42 -35.68 14.60
C PHE A 597 12.52 -35.28 15.77
N TYR A 598 11.20 -35.12 15.58
CA TYR A 598 10.31 -34.64 16.64
C TYR A 598 9.05 -35.51 16.71
N SER A 599 8.43 -35.59 17.90
CA SER A 599 7.08 -36.16 18.00
C SER A 599 6.06 -35.17 17.40
N TRP A 600 4.93 -35.69 16.90
CA TRP A 600 3.88 -34.88 16.27
C TRP A 600 3.42 -33.71 17.14
N ASP A 601 3.15 -33.95 18.43
CA ASP A 601 2.70 -32.90 19.35
C ASP A 601 3.71 -31.74 19.47
N LYS A 602 5.00 -32.09 19.57
CA LYS A 602 6.08 -31.10 19.73
C LYS A 602 6.39 -30.38 18.42
N TYR A 603 6.32 -31.08 17.29
CA TYR A 603 6.56 -30.52 15.97
C TYR A 603 5.43 -29.55 15.55
N LEU A 604 4.17 -29.89 15.82
CA LEU A 604 3.04 -29.01 15.57
C LEU A 604 3.06 -27.79 16.50
N HIS A 605 3.47 -27.95 17.76
CA HIS A 605 3.70 -26.82 18.68
C HIS A 605 4.83 -25.89 18.20
N PHE A 606 5.82 -26.41 17.47
CA PHE A 606 6.88 -25.58 16.87
C PHE A 606 6.38 -24.80 15.64
N LEU A 607 5.46 -25.37 14.85
CA LEU A 607 4.96 -24.78 13.62
C LEU A 607 3.79 -23.80 13.81
N GLY A 608 2.97 -24.00 14.85
CA GLY A 608 1.78 -23.20 15.12
C GLY A 608 1.86 -22.41 16.43
N PRO A 609 0.92 -21.46 16.66
CA PRO A 609 0.83 -20.77 17.93
C PRO A 609 0.54 -21.76 19.07
N LYS A 610 1.06 -21.42 20.26
CA LYS A 610 0.86 -22.20 21.50
C LYS A 610 -0.65 -22.32 21.75
N ASN A 611 -1.15 -23.57 21.79
CA ASN A 611 -2.50 -24.00 22.23
C ASN A 611 -3.49 -24.37 21.11
N HIS A 612 -3.35 -25.57 20.55
CA HIS A 612 -4.50 -26.30 19.98
C HIS A 612 -4.94 -27.49 20.81
N SER A 613 -4.24 -27.79 21.91
CA SER A 613 -4.52 -29.02 22.64
C SER A 613 -5.56 -28.89 23.76
N GLN A 614 -6.18 -27.72 24.04
CA GLN A 614 -7.14 -27.72 25.16
C GLN A 614 -8.23 -26.65 25.33
N GLN A 615 -8.38 -25.60 24.51
CA GLN A 615 -9.42 -24.59 24.79
C GLN A 615 -10.03 -23.97 23.54
N GLN A 616 -11.14 -24.56 23.05
CA GLN A 616 -12.43 -23.89 22.75
C GLN A 616 -13.36 -24.86 22.00
N GLU A 617 -14.06 -25.70 22.75
CA GLU A 617 -15.40 -26.17 22.35
C GLU A 617 -16.36 -24.99 22.46
N ALA A 618 -16.43 -24.14 21.43
CA ALA A 618 -17.53 -23.17 21.26
C ALA A 618 -17.61 -22.70 19.80
N GLU A 619 -18.59 -23.25 19.08
CA GLU A 619 -19.35 -22.59 18.00
C GLU A 619 -18.59 -21.70 17.00
N LYS A 620 -17.54 -22.21 16.34
CA LYS A 620 -17.11 -21.67 15.03
C LYS A 620 -17.58 -22.61 13.90
N PRO A 621 -18.01 -22.08 12.74
CA PRO A 621 -18.35 -22.92 11.60
C PRO A 621 -17.14 -23.78 11.24
N GLN A 622 -17.31 -25.10 11.27
CA GLN A 622 -16.25 -26.05 10.99
C GLN A 622 -15.84 -25.95 9.52
N ASN A 623 -14.85 -25.12 9.23
CA ASN A 623 -14.27 -24.97 7.89
C ASN A 623 -13.71 -26.31 7.39
N GLU A 624 -13.78 -26.55 6.08
CA GLU A 624 -13.28 -27.78 5.42
C GLU A 624 -11.81 -28.07 5.78
N LEU A 625 -11.00 -27.02 5.95
CA LEU A 625 -9.61 -27.11 6.39
C LEU A 625 -9.46 -27.67 7.81
N SER A 626 -10.31 -27.25 8.75
CA SER A 626 -10.28 -27.75 10.13
C SER A 626 -10.72 -29.21 10.18
N GLN A 627 -11.73 -29.58 9.39
CA GLN A 627 -12.16 -30.97 9.26
C GLN A 627 -11.07 -31.85 8.62
N MET A 628 -10.37 -31.34 7.60
CA MET A 628 -9.22 -32.01 7.00
C MET A 628 -8.11 -32.24 8.04
N TYR A 629 -7.75 -31.18 8.77
CA TYR A 629 -6.74 -31.26 9.83
C TYR A 629 -7.10 -32.31 10.88
N GLU A 630 -8.33 -32.29 11.40
CA GLU A 630 -8.79 -33.29 12.38
C GLU A 630 -8.76 -34.72 11.84
N ARG A 631 -9.19 -34.92 10.58
CA ARG A 631 -9.17 -36.25 9.94
C ARG A 631 -7.75 -36.78 9.84
N LEU A 632 -6.82 -35.97 9.31
CA LEU A 632 -5.41 -36.34 9.17
C LEU A 632 -4.73 -36.53 10.54
N ALA A 633 -5.01 -35.67 11.50
CA ALA A 633 -4.49 -35.77 12.86
C ALA A 633 -4.95 -37.06 13.54
N ARG A 634 -6.21 -37.49 13.36
CA ARG A 634 -6.70 -38.77 13.91
C ARG A 634 -6.08 -39.99 13.25
N THR A 635 -5.76 -39.94 11.96
CA THR A 635 -5.10 -41.05 11.26
C THR A 635 -3.63 -41.20 11.66
N LEU A 636 -2.94 -40.07 11.87
CA LEU A 636 -1.50 -40.03 12.16
C LEU A 636 -1.15 -40.01 13.65
N ALA A 637 -2.05 -39.58 14.52
CA ALA A 637 -1.82 -39.57 15.97
C ALA A 637 -1.81 -41.01 16.51
N PRO A 638 -0.83 -41.36 17.37
CA PRO A 638 -0.77 -42.69 17.96
C PRO A 638 -2.02 -42.93 18.81
N GLN A 639 -2.74 -44.02 18.53
CA GLN A 639 -3.74 -44.55 19.45
C GLN A 639 -3.06 -44.80 20.81
N PRO A 640 -3.62 -44.31 21.93
CA PRO A 640 -3.02 -44.51 23.25
C PRO A 640 -3.31 -45.95 23.71
N SER A 641 -2.61 -46.93 23.15
CA SER A 641 -2.56 -48.27 23.73
C SER A 641 -1.32 -49.04 23.30
N ASN A 642 -0.56 -49.42 24.33
CA ASN A 642 0.50 -50.42 24.39
C ASN A 642 1.83 -50.04 23.74
N GLY A 643 2.79 -49.77 24.63
CA GLY A 643 4.20 -49.77 24.30
C GLY A 643 4.58 -51.06 23.59
N ASN A 644 4.80 -50.92 22.29
CA ASN A 644 5.75 -51.66 21.51
C ASN A 644 6.22 -50.65 20.46
N GLY A 645 7.41 -50.11 20.69
CA GLY A 645 8.05 -49.22 19.76
C GLY A 645 8.16 -49.91 18.41
N GLU A 646 7.68 -49.25 17.36
CA GLU A 646 8.16 -49.56 16.03
C GLU A 646 9.64 -49.17 15.99
N GLU A 647 10.47 -50.17 16.25
CA GLU A 647 11.91 -50.20 15.99
C GLU A 647 12.13 -50.05 14.47
N GLY A 648 12.05 -48.80 13.99
CA GLY A 648 12.54 -48.40 12.67
C GLY A 648 14.02 -48.03 12.74
N SER A 649 14.88 -49.05 12.61
CA SER A 649 16.33 -48.99 12.36
C SER A 649 17.13 -47.86 13.04
N THR A 650 17.72 -48.20 14.17
CA THR A 650 19.11 -47.85 14.48
C THR A 650 20.00 -48.10 13.25
N ASP A 651 20.77 -47.07 12.85
CA ASP A 651 22.14 -47.11 12.29
C ASP A 651 22.33 -46.03 11.20
N LEU A 652 22.32 -44.76 11.62
CA LEU A 652 22.82 -43.64 10.84
C LEU A 652 23.56 -42.72 11.82
N ASP A 653 24.90 -42.72 11.79
CA ASP A 653 25.75 -41.89 12.65
C ASP A 653 25.63 -40.37 12.37
N GLY A 654 24.80 -39.98 11.39
CA GLY A 654 24.59 -38.59 11.01
C GLY A 654 23.44 -38.37 10.04
N HIS A 655 23.08 -37.11 9.86
CA HIS A 655 22.06 -36.65 8.90
C HIS A 655 22.73 -35.80 7.81
N GLN A 656 22.50 -36.16 6.53
CA GLN A 656 23.01 -35.44 5.36
C GLN A 656 24.55 -35.28 5.34
N GLY A 657 25.28 -36.26 5.89
CA GLY A 657 26.75 -36.26 5.92
C GLY A 657 27.39 -35.62 7.15
N ILE A 658 26.59 -35.07 8.08
CA ILE A 658 27.07 -34.46 9.34
C ILE A 658 26.65 -35.34 10.51
N SER A 659 27.60 -35.65 11.41
CA SER A 659 27.32 -36.49 12.58
C SER A 659 26.35 -35.82 13.56
N PHE A 660 25.57 -36.59 14.31
CA PHE A 660 24.66 -36.02 15.29
C PHE A 660 25.38 -35.26 16.42
N ASN A 661 26.61 -35.64 16.76
CA ASN A 661 27.43 -34.89 17.71
C ASN A 661 27.76 -33.48 17.21
N ASN A 662 28.14 -33.38 15.93
CA ASN A 662 28.43 -32.10 15.28
C ASN A 662 27.19 -31.20 15.19
N TRP A 663 26.02 -31.80 14.94
CA TRP A 663 24.74 -31.07 15.01
C TRP A 663 24.46 -30.56 16.41
N LEU A 664 24.68 -31.37 17.44
CA LEU A 664 24.46 -30.94 18.83
C LEU A 664 25.39 -29.77 19.19
N ASP A 665 26.68 -29.87 18.85
CA ASP A 665 27.65 -28.79 19.08
C ASP A 665 27.20 -27.48 18.42
N LEU A 666 26.69 -27.56 17.19
CA LEU A 666 26.16 -26.39 16.48
C LEU A 666 24.95 -25.77 17.19
N PHE A 667 24.02 -26.58 17.69
CA PHE A 667 22.85 -26.11 18.45
C PHE A 667 23.26 -25.40 19.74
N LEU A 668 24.20 -25.99 20.49
CA LEU A 668 24.66 -25.44 21.76
C LEU A 668 25.49 -24.17 21.56
N ASP A 669 26.44 -24.18 20.62
CA ASP A 669 27.23 -23.00 20.26
C ASP A 669 26.34 -21.83 19.83
N TYR A 670 25.34 -22.09 18.98
CA TYR A 670 24.40 -21.06 18.53
C TYR A 670 23.54 -20.53 19.68
N ALA A 671 23.04 -21.40 20.57
CA ALA A 671 22.28 -20.98 21.74
C ALA A 671 23.12 -20.11 22.70
N ILE A 672 24.41 -20.44 22.86
CA ILE A 672 25.35 -19.64 23.66
C ILE A 672 25.59 -18.28 22.98
N GLY A 673 25.76 -18.23 21.65
CA GLY A 673 25.87 -16.98 20.90
C GLY A 673 24.64 -16.06 21.03
N LEU A 674 23.43 -16.63 20.99
CA LEU A 674 22.19 -15.89 21.27
C LEU A 674 22.13 -15.39 22.71
N ALA A 675 22.60 -16.20 23.66
CA ALA A 675 22.64 -15.84 25.06
C ALA A 675 23.59 -14.66 25.33
N ILE A 676 24.73 -14.59 24.64
CA ILE A 676 25.73 -13.50 24.73
C ILE A 676 25.16 -12.20 24.14
N THR A 677 24.43 -12.29 23.02
CA THR A 677 23.78 -11.13 22.36
C THR A 677 22.48 -10.67 23.05
N HIS A 678 22.26 -11.07 24.30
CA HIS A 678 21.08 -10.75 25.11
C HIS A 678 19.73 -11.28 24.58
N ARG A 679 19.69 -12.15 23.56
CA ARG A 679 18.48 -12.78 23.01
C ARG A 679 18.12 -14.07 23.78
N ARG A 680 17.73 -13.90 25.04
CA ARG A 680 17.56 -15.01 26.00
C ARG A 680 16.45 -15.97 25.61
N GLU A 681 15.30 -15.47 25.17
CA GLU A 681 14.13 -16.30 24.83
C GLU A 681 14.40 -17.23 23.66
N GLU A 682 15.12 -16.75 22.65
CA GLU A 682 15.49 -17.55 21.48
C GLU A 682 16.51 -18.63 21.82
N ALA A 683 17.49 -18.31 22.68
CA ALA A 683 18.44 -19.31 23.17
C ALA A 683 17.71 -20.46 23.89
N TYR A 684 16.71 -20.14 24.73
CA TYR A 684 15.88 -21.16 25.38
C TYR A 684 15.11 -22.02 24.37
N GLN A 685 14.53 -21.41 23.33
CA GLN A 685 13.81 -22.15 22.29
C GLN A 685 14.72 -23.12 21.52
N VAL A 686 15.97 -22.75 21.29
CA VAL A 686 16.96 -23.62 20.62
C VAL A 686 17.34 -24.80 21.51
N CYS A 687 17.63 -24.57 22.80
CA CYS A 687 17.93 -25.65 23.75
C CYS A 687 16.74 -26.58 23.99
N GLU A 688 15.53 -26.02 24.07
CA GLU A 688 14.29 -26.79 24.18
C GLU A 688 14.07 -27.67 22.95
N ALA A 689 14.26 -27.13 21.75
CA ALA A 689 14.21 -27.91 20.51
C ALA A 689 15.25 -29.02 20.49
N ALA A 690 16.49 -28.77 20.93
CA ALA A 690 17.50 -29.82 21.05
C ALA A 690 17.07 -30.93 22.03
N ARG A 691 16.55 -30.60 23.22
CA ARG A 691 16.04 -31.60 24.18
C ARG A 691 14.91 -32.44 23.58
N ASP A 692 14.03 -31.77 22.84
CA ASP A 692 12.81 -32.39 22.33
C ASP A 692 13.03 -33.26 21.09
N SER A 693 14.24 -33.20 20.51
CA SER A 693 14.67 -34.02 19.39
C SER A 693 14.86 -35.50 19.76
N THR A 694 14.34 -36.40 18.93
CA THR A 694 14.56 -37.85 19.03
C THR A 694 16.00 -38.25 18.68
N ALA A 695 16.74 -37.38 17.98
CA ALA A 695 18.13 -37.62 17.59
C ALA A 695 19.12 -37.49 18.77
N PHE A 696 18.75 -36.76 19.84
CA PHE A 696 19.64 -36.46 20.98
C PHE A 696 19.23 -37.18 22.28
N ARG A 697 18.69 -38.40 22.18
CA ARG A 697 18.22 -39.20 23.34
C ARG A 697 19.33 -39.82 24.19
N GLY A 698 20.60 -39.68 23.77
CA GLY A 698 21.74 -40.20 24.51
C GLY A 698 21.91 -39.51 25.87
N PRO A 699 22.30 -40.22 26.94
CA PRO A 699 22.53 -39.62 28.25
C PRO A 699 23.66 -38.56 28.24
N GLU A 700 24.66 -38.71 27.36
CA GLU A 700 25.74 -37.73 27.17
C GLU A 700 25.22 -36.43 26.53
N HIS A 701 24.37 -36.54 25.50
CA HIS A 701 23.74 -35.38 24.84
C HIS A 701 22.82 -34.63 25.80
N GLY A 702 22.02 -35.35 26.59
CA GLY A 702 21.12 -34.76 27.58
C GLY A 702 21.86 -33.94 28.65
N PHE A 703 23.00 -34.44 29.15
CA PHE A 703 23.83 -33.69 30.08
C PHE A 703 24.33 -32.37 29.48
N MET A 704 24.86 -32.39 28.26
CA MET A 704 25.36 -31.19 27.58
C MET A 704 24.26 -30.15 27.34
N ILE A 705 23.07 -30.59 26.91
CA ILE A 705 21.90 -29.72 26.73
C ILE A 705 21.51 -29.07 28.06
N HIS A 706 21.42 -29.84 29.15
CA HIS A 706 21.09 -29.30 30.46
C HIS A 706 22.16 -28.35 31.01
N VAL A 707 23.44 -28.59 30.74
CA VAL A 707 24.53 -27.68 31.10
C VAL A 707 24.43 -26.36 30.33
N ALA A 708 24.20 -26.38 29.02
CA ALA A 708 24.00 -25.15 28.24
C ALA A 708 22.72 -24.40 28.69
N TRP A 709 21.67 -25.14 29.04
CA TRP A 709 20.42 -24.59 29.53
C TRP A 709 20.56 -23.96 30.94
N SER A 710 21.35 -24.58 31.82
CA SER A 710 21.55 -24.14 33.22
C SER A 710 22.73 -23.20 33.44
N GLY A 711 23.73 -23.20 32.55
CA GLY A 711 24.95 -22.38 32.63
C GLY A 711 24.71 -20.87 32.67
N LYS A 712 23.45 -20.44 32.55
CA LYS A 712 23.03 -19.05 32.66
C LYS A 712 22.36 -18.66 33.99
N LEU A 713 22.13 -19.60 34.92
CA LEU A 713 21.78 -19.24 36.31
C LEU A 713 22.97 -18.63 37.06
N HIS A 714 24.21 -18.78 36.57
CA HIS A 714 25.43 -18.20 37.17
C HIS A 714 25.93 -16.92 36.50
N VAL A 715 25.46 -16.57 35.31
CA VAL A 715 25.82 -15.27 34.68
C VAL A 715 25.07 -14.10 35.35
N GLU A 716 24.07 -14.38 36.19
CA GLU A 716 23.37 -13.38 37.02
C GLU A 716 24.10 -13.03 38.33
N SER A 717 25.08 -13.81 38.80
CA SER A 717 25.74 -13.54 40.09
C SER A 717 27.08 -12.78 40.00
N ASP A 718 27.80 -12.83 38.88
CA ASP A 718 29.20 -12.36 38.82
C ASP A 718 29.45 -11.09 37.98
N ILE A 719 28.41 -10.43 37.44
CA ILE A 719 28.58 -9.15 36.71
C ILE A 719 28.33 -7.94 37.61
N GLN A 720 28.96 -7.94 38.78
CA GLN A 720 29.30 -6.67 39.43
C GLN A 720 30.81 -6.45 39.55
N HIS A 721 31.68 -7.46 39.46
CA HIS A 721 33.13 -7.30 39.58
C HIS A 721 33.88 -8.28 38.67
N ALA A 722 33.98 -8.01 37.36
CA ALA A 722 35.03 -8.60 36.53
C ALA A 722 35.20 -7.87 35.19
N ASP A 723 36.29 -7.09 35.09
CA ASP A 723 36.86 -6.64 33.83
C ASP A 723 37.30 -7.83 32.96
N GLY A 724 36.92 -7.82 31.67
CA GLY A 724 37.69 -8.30 30.51
C GLY A 724 38.18 -9.76 30.40
N TYR A 725 38.18 -10.58 31.45
CA TYR A 725 38.91 -11.85 31.48
C TYR A 725 38.05 -13.12 31.51
N SER A 726 36.72 -13.00 31.54
CA SER A 726 35.82 -14.17 31.56
C SER A 726 35.41 -14.69 30.18
N LEU A 727 36.10 -14.27 29.11
CA LEU A 727 35.85 -14.74 27.73
C LEU A 727 36.56 -16.06 27.39
N CYS A 728 37.55 -16.50 28.17
CA CYS A 728 38.34 -17.71 27.85
C CYS A 728 37.84 -19.00 28.52
N TYR A 729 37.19 -18.94 29.68
CA TYR A 729 36.96 -20.14 30.50
C TYR A 729 35.79 -21.04 30.06
N LEU A 730 34.85 -20.53 29.26
CA LEU A 730 33.73 -21.33 28.72
C LEU A 730 33.99 -21.87 27.31
N TYR A 731 35.08 -21.45 26.65
CA TYR A 731 35.46 -21.93 25.31
C TYR A 731 36.52 -23.05 25.32
N GLU A 732 37.10 -23.37 26.48
CA GLU A 732 38.17 -24.37 26.66
C GLU A 732 37.69 -25.72 27.23
N ARG A 733 36.39 -26.01 27.24
CA ARG A 733 35.87 -27.34 27.62
C ARG A 733 34.95 -27.96 26.59
#